data_AF-A0A661M2K6-F1
#
_entry.id   AF-A0A661M2K6-F1
#
_cell.length_a   1.000
_cell.length_b   1.000
_cell.length_c   1.000
_cell.angle_alpha   90.00
_cell.angle_beta   90.00
_cell.angle_gamma   90.00
#
_symmetry.space_group_name_H-M   'P 1'
#
loop_
_entity.id
_entity.type
_entity.pdbx_description
1 polymer ?
#
loop_
_entity_poly.entity_id
_entity_poly.type
_entity_poly.pdbx_seq_one_letter_code
_entity_poly.pdbx_strand_id
1 'polypeptide(L)'
;MRVSVQACGQGTRDHPRVILQGRPMGASPFRGGQGMKNSFLFLYLGPLGASFLLCLLLTPLVRRYARATGRVAVPREDRWHRKETALLGGVAIFVSMAFVWIVGTLAGGWTALGRPYLVVMACASAVFLLGLVDDLVNMDPQHKLAGQIVIASVLLFFGYRLPWTQSNTVNLFLSILWVVGITNAFNLLDNMDGLAAGIAMIAGVFLLLFHFLNPGQSGFSPGKLLILSSYVGSLLGFLVYNFNPASIFMGDGGSLFIGFVLACLTIMQGPAQAPPKGFVHLLSIIAIPILILFIPILDTGFVSFMRKLFRRPISQGGRDHSSHRLVAIGLSEKRAVLVLWGFAAVSGLMALAMGYLASGVSIVLVVCYLLFVLFFWVYLGKVKVYSGESVLRGGGTGRITPLLIEVTYRRRLLEVLLDLVLITVAYYTAYLLRFEGQLGGNFDFFLKSLPVVIACQIFCMYIMGIYRGVWESAGVSDLWGYVKAVTAGTVLAILLILFLYRFVSFSRAVFVIHWFFLLILIALSRFSFRFIDEGLQRGRRGGRRTLIYGAGIGGQMAQRELDTNRNLDLRLVGFIDDNRDLHGRKVKGYPVLGGGEQLEGLLKKHGIEEVIISFRDHGPEKKKELETLLQSKGIEVRVRLMRLVIS
;
A
#
# COMPACT_ATOMS: atom_id res chain seq x y z
N MET A 1 33.00 -34.58 -35.84
CA MET A 1 34.43 -34.30 -35.56
C MET A 1 35.24 -35.13 -36.55
N ARG A 2 35.68 -34.54 -37.66
CA ARG A 2 36.60 -35.17 -38.63
C ARG A 2 37.84 -34.29 -38.66
N VAL A 3 38.99 -34.87 -38.33
CA VAL A 3 40.29 -34.20 -38.29
C VAL A 3 41.08 -34.69 -39.49
N SER A 4 41.45 -33.77 -40.38
CA SER A 4 42.45 -33.99 -41.43
C SER A 4 43.64 -33.10 -41.12
N VAL A 5 44.78 -33.72 -40.82
CA VAL A 5 46.06 -33.05 -40.55
C VAL A 5 46.83 -32.99 -41.85
N GLN A 6 47.31 -31.80 -42.23
CA GLN A 6 48.36 -31.63 -43.22
C GLN A 6 49.46 -30.75 -42.59
N ALA A 7 50.68 -31.28 -42.58
CA ALA A 7 51.86 -30.64 -42.02
C ALA A 7 52.76 -30.09 -43.13
N CYS A 8 53.18 -28.84 -42.99
CA CYS A 8 54.35 -28.18 -43.58
C CYS A 8 54.44 -26.80 -42.89
N GLY A 9 55.54 -26.20 -42.45
CA GLY A 9 56.96 -26.44 -42.50
C GLY A 9 57.59 -25.17 -41.87
N GLN A 10 58.60 -25.37 -41.02
CA GLN A 10 59.57 -24.43 -40.40
C GLN A 10 59.45 -22.90 -40.59
N GLY A 11 59.54 -22.16 -39.48
CA GLY A 11 60.17 -20.84 -39.46
C GLY A 11 59.57 -19.81 -38.49
N THR A 12 60.42 -19.33 -37.58
CA THR A 12 60.35 -18.09 -36.76
C THR A 12 59.45 -18.02 -35.52
N ARG A 13 60.07 -17.50 -34.45
CA ARG A 13 59.51 -17.24 -33.11
C ARG A 13 58.48 -16.13 -33.21
N ASP A 14 57.25 -16.38 -32.75
CA ASP A 14 56.38 -15.36 -32.17
C ASP A 14 55.26 -16.02 -31.35
N HIS A 15 54.92 -15.41 -30.23
CA HIS A 15 53.88 -15.85 -29.30
C HIS A 15 52.55 -16.14 -30.03
N PRO A 16 51.79 -17.21 -29.66
CA PRO A 16 50.50 -17.46 -30.30
C PRO A 16 49.50 -16.38 -29.87
N ARG A 17 49.32 -15.34 -30.70
CA ARG A 17 48.10 -14.53 -30.70
C ARG A 17 46.99 -15.40 -31.25
N VAL A 18 46.13 -15.88 -30.36
CA VAL A 18 44.84 -16.48 -30.73
C VAL A 18 43.99 -15.40 -31.40
N ILE A 19 43.96 -15.38 -32.73
CA ILE A 19 43.02 -14.56 -33.49
C ILE A 19 41.66 -15.27 -33.40
N LEU A 20 40.86 -14.87 -32.40
CA LEU A 20 39.43 -15.15 -32.39
C LEU A 20 38.78 -14.30 -33.49
N GLN A 21 38.68 -14.83 -34.71
CA GLN A 21 37.70 -14.36 -35.70
C GLN A 21 36.29 -14.79 -35.24
N GLY A 22 35.80 -14.15 -34.19
CA GLY A 22 34.38 -14.06 -33.89
C GLY A 22 33.95 -12.66 -34.25
N ARG A 23 33.25 -12.49 -35.39
CA ARG A 23 32.50 -11.26 -35.66
C ARG A 23 31.67 -10.94 -34.40
N PRO A 24 31.78 -9.74 -33.80
CA PRO A 24 30.76 -9.32 -32.86
C PRO A 24 29.49 -9.16 -33.68
N MET A 25 28.55 -10.10 -33.54
CA MET A 25 27.16 -9.85 -33.91
C MET A 25 26.67 -8.74 -32.99
N GLY A 26 26.90 -7.49 -33.41
CA GLY A 26 26.18 -6.33 -32.94
C GLY A 26 24.73 -6.48 -33.35
N ALA A 27 23.98 -7.26 -32.59
CA ALA A 27 22.53 -7.22 -32.62
C ALA A 27 22.11 -5.89 -31.99
N SER A 28 22.00 -4.86 -32.85
CA SER A 28 21.19 -3.69 -32.52
C SER A 28 19.74 -4.17 -32.30
N PRO A 29 19.10 -3.96 -31.14
CA PRO A 29 17.76 -4.49 -30.90
C PRO A 29 16.63 -3.65 -31.53
N PHE A 30 16.94 -2.61 -32.30
CA PHE A 30 15.98 -1.54 -32.62
C PHE A 30 15.67 -1.36 -34.12
N ARG A 31 15.78 -2.40 -34.94
CA ARG A 31 15.26 -2.37 -36.33
C ARG A 31 14.43 -3.61 -36.64
N GLY A 32 13.13 -3.54 -36.35
CA GLY A 32 12.16 -4.59 -36.68
C GLY A 32 10.72 -4.24 -36.27
N GLY A 33 10.16 -3.12 -36.78
CA GLY A 33 8.93 -2.51 -36.27
C GLY A 33 7.59 -3.21 -36.58
N GLN A 34 7.55 -4.23 -37.45
CA GLN A 34 6.29 -4.84 -37.92
C GLN A 34 6.14 -6.32 -37.55
N GLY A 35 7.21 -7.13 -37.65
CA GLY A 35 7.19 -8.54 -37.19
C GLY A 35 7.10 -8.70 -35.67
N MET A 36 7.65 -7.74 -34.91
CA MET A 36 7.62 -7.76 -33.45
C MET A 36 6.23 -7.42 -32.88
N LYS A 37 5.48 -6.53 -33.56
CA LYS A 37 4.10 -6.17 -33.17
C LYS A 37 3.14 -7.35 -33.36
N ASN A 38 3.26 -8.07 -34.48
CA ASN A 38 2.45 -9.27 -34.72
C ASN A 38 2.81 -10.38 -33.73
N SER A 39 4.09 -10.58 -33.44
CA SER A 39 4.53 -11.58 -32.45
C SER A 39 4.03 -11.23 -31.03
N PHE A 40 4.01 -9.96 -30.64
CA PHE A 40 3.51 -9.52 -29.34
C PHE A 40 2.00 -9.72 -29.19
N LEU A 41 1.23 -9.30 -30.20
CA LEU A 41 -0.23 -9.37 -30.18
C LEU A 41 -0.72 -10.82 -30.06
N PHE A 42 -0.14 -11.73 -30.85
CA PHE A 42 -0.56 -13.14 -30.85
C PHE A 42 0.00 -13.93 -29.66
N LEU A 43 1.24 -13.68 -29.25
CA LEU A 43 1.89 -14.52 -28.22
C LEU A 43 1.52 -14.13 -26.78
N TYR A 44 1.10 -12.88 -26.52
CA TYR A 44 0.84 -12.42 -25.14
C TYR A 44 -0.55 -11.85 -24.92
N LEU A 45 -1.08 -11.03 -25.85
CA LEU A 45 -2.46 -10.55 -25.75
C LEU A 45 -3.48 -11.65 -26.12
N GLY A 46 -3.12 -12.56 -27.03
CA GLY A 46 -3.90 -13.75 -27.36
C GLY A 46 -4.23 -14.61 -26.12
N PRO A 47 -3.22 -15.14 -25.39
CA PRO A 47 -3.44 -15.92 -24.17
C PRO A 47 -4.19 -15.15 -23.08
N LEU A 48 -3.91 -13.85 -22.91
CA LEU A 48 -4.63 -13.01 -21.95
C LEU A 48 -6.12 -12.90 -22.30
N GLY A 49 -6.45 -12.61 -23.56
CA GLY A 49 -7.82 -12.55 -24.04
C GLY A 49 -8.51 -13.91 -23.95
N ALA A 50 -7.82 -15.00 -24.29
CA ALA A 50 -8.34 -16.35 -24.20
C ALA A 50 -8.67 -16.77 -22.76
N SER A 51 -7.78 -16.50 -21.80
CA SER A 51 -8.03 -16.86 -20.40
C SER A 51 -9.09 -15.95 -19.77
N PHE A 52 -9.15 -14.68 -20.17
CA PHE A 52 -10.25 -13.77 -19.81
C PHE A 52 -11.61 -14.31 -20.25
N LEU A 53 -11.76 -14.61 -21.54
CA LEU A 53 -13.01 -15.12 -22.09
C LEU A 53 -13.38 -16.48 -21.48
N LEU A 54 -12.41 -17.38 -21.35
CA LEU A 54 -12.66 -18.70 -20.75
C LEU A 54 -13.08 -18.59 -19.29
N CYS A 55 -12.43 -17.75 -18.48
CA CYS A 55 -12.83 -17.53 -17.09
C CYS A 55 -14.21 -16.85 -16.99
N LEU A 56 -14.48 -15.87 -17.86
CA LEU A 56 -15.77 -15.20 -17.95
C LEU A 56 -16.91 -16.19 -18.24
N LEU A 57 -16.67 -17.20 -19.09
CA LEU A 57 -17.64 -18.24 -19.42
C LEU A 57 -17.75 -19.33 -18.33
N LEU A 58 -16.63 -19.73 -17.71
CA LEU A 58 -16.62 -20.77 -16.68
C LEU A 58 -17.20 -20.30 -15.35
N THR A 59 -16.98 -19.04 -14.96
CA THR A 59 -17.45 -18.50 -13.68
C THR A 59 -18.96 -18.65 -13.45
N PRO A 60 -19.88 -18.34 -14.40
CA PRO A 60 -21.31 -18.56 -14.20
C PRO A 60 -21.68 -20.06 -14.12
N LEU A 61 -20.93 -20.95 -14.77
CA LEU A 61 -21.15 -22.41 -14.67
C LEU A 61 -20.75 -22.91 -13.28
N VAL A 62 -19.58 -22.52 -12.78
CA VAL A 62 -19.12 -22.83 -11.42
C VAL A 62 -20.10 -22.27 -10.40
N ARG A 63 -20.59 -21.04 -10.60
CA ARG A 63 -21.60 -20.43 -9.73
C ARG A 63 -22.93 -21.20 -9.70
N ARG A 64 -23.38 -21.75 -10.84
CA ARG A 64 -24.57 -22.62 -10.90
C ARG A 64 -24.34 -23.91 -10.13
N TYR A 65 -23.19 -24.56 -10.34
CA TYR A 65 -22.80 -25.77 -9.62
C TYR A 65 -22.69 -25.56 -8.10
N ALA A 66 -22.04 -24.48 -7.66
CA ALA A 66 -21.90 -24.14 -6.24
C ALA A 66 -23.26 -23.97 -5.56
N ARG A 67 -24.21 -23.28 -6.22
CA ARG A 67 -25.58 -23.15 -5.70
C ARG A 67 -26.35 -24.46 -5.72
N ALA A 68 -26.23 -25.25 -6.79
CA ALA A 68 -26.90 -26.56 -6.88
C ALA A 68 -26.41 -27.55 -5.81
N THR A 69 -25.16 -27.42 -5.37
CA THR A 69 -24.54 -28.26 -4.33
C THR A 69 -24.59 -27.65 -2.93
N GLY A 70 -25.29 -26.52 -2.73
CA GLY A 70 -25.41 -25.85 -1.43
C GLY A 70 -24.12 -25.20 -0.91
N ARG A 71 -23.09 -25.07 -1.75
CA ARG A 71 -21.79 -24.44 -1.40
C ARG A 71 -21.88 -22.92 -1.53
N VAL A 72 -22.58 -22.31 -0.59
CA VAL A 72 -22.80 -20.86 -0.50
C VAL A 72 -22.36 -20.30 0.85
N ALA A 73 -21.79 -19.11 0.83
CA ALA A 73 -21.53 -18.34 2.04
C ALA A 73 -22.85 -17.73 2.52
N VAL A 74 -23.42 -18.31 3.58
CA VAL A 74 -24.63 -17.80 4.23
C VAL A 74 -24.28 -16.54 5.05
N PRO A 75 -25.05 -15.44 4.92
CA PRO A 75 -24.82 -14.26 5.72
C PRO A 75 -25.01 -14.56 7.21
N ARG A 76 -24.00 -14.25 8.04
CA ARG A 76 -24.14 -14.22 9.51
C ARG A 76 -24.53 -12.82 9.95
N GLU A 77 -25.34 -12.69 11.00
CA GLU A 77 -25.86 -11.40 11.53
C GLU A 77 -24.77 -10.38 11.89
N ASP A 78 -23.53 -10.85 12.10
CA ASP A 78 -22.38 -9.99 12.35
C ASP A 78 -21.75 -9.42 11.07
N ARG A 79 -21.95 -10.00 9.88
CA ARG A 79 -21.33 -9.60 8.61
C ARG A 79 -22.29 -8.78 7.74
N TRP A 80 -21.76 -7.75 7.07
CA TRP A 80 -22.50 -6.79 6.24
C TRP A 80 -23.13 -7.34 4.94
N HIS A 81 -22.99 -8.64 4.65
CA HIS A 81 -23.55 -9.24 3.44
C HIS A 81 -25.05 -9.48 3.61
N ARG A 82 -25.85 -9.08 2.61
CA ARG A 82 -27.31 -9.23 2.62
C ARG A 82 -27.81 -10.36 1.70
N LYS A 83 -26.91 -11.08 1.02
CA LYS A 83 -27.23 -12.13 0.04
C LYS A 83 -26.27 -13.30 0.16
N GLU A 84 -26.77 -14.50 -0.10
CA GLU A 84 -25.96 -15.71 -0.24
C GLU A 84 -25.04 -15.59 -1.46
N THR A 85 -23.74 -15.80 -1.25
CA THR A 85 -22.72 -15.71 -2.31
C THR A 85 -22.14 -17.10 -2.56
N ALA A 86 -22.02 -17.50 -3.83
CA ALA A 86 -21.46 -18.80 -4.20
C ALA A 86 -19.97 -18.91 -3.82
N LEU A 87 -19.50 -20.10 -3.47
CA LEU A 87 -18.09 -20.42 -3.24
C LEU A 87 -17.46 -21.10 -4.47
N LEU A 88 -16.16 -21.46 -4.38
CA LEU A 88 -15.39 -22.20 -5.40
C LEU A 88 -15.01 -21.43 -6.67
N GLY A 89 -15.06 -20.10 -6.66
CA GLY A 89 -14.65 -19.28 -7.80
C GLY A 89 -13.22 -19.53 -8.29
N GLY A 90 -12.33 -19.99 -7.40
CA GLY A 90 -10.96 -20.39 -7.71
C GLY A 90 -10.86 -21.48 -8.78
N VAL A 91 -11.88 -22.35 -8.91
CA VAL A 91 -11.92 -23.38 -9.97
C VAL A 91 -11.93 -22.75 -11.35
N ALA A 92 -12.71 -21.68 -11.56
CA ALA A 92 -12.75 -20.99 -12.85
C ALA A 92 -11.41 -20.32 -13.19
N ILE A 93 -10.75 -19.72 -12.19
CA ILE A 93 -9.42 -19.10 -12.33
C ILE A 93 -8.39 -20.16 -12.71
N PHE A 94 -8.30 -21.25 -11.93
CA PHE A 94 -7.34 -22.33 -12.16
C PHE A 94 -7.52 -22.98 -13.53
N VAL A 95 -8.74 -23.41 -13.87
CA VAL A 95 -9.01 -24.11 -15.13
C VAL A 95 -8.73 -23.22 -16.33
N SER A 96 -9.16 -21.95 -16.29
CA SER A 96 -8.93 -21.04 -17.40
C SER A 96 -7.44 -20.75 -17.64
N MET A 97 -6.68 -20.51 -16.56
CA MET A 97 -5.25 -20.28 -16.65
C MET A 97 -4.49 -21.54 -17.10
N ALA A 98 -4.77 -22.69 -16.49
CA ALA A 98 -4.10 -23.95 -16.79
C ALA A 98 -4.37 -24.40 -18.23
N PHE A 99 -5.62 -24.32 -18.69
CA PHE A 99 -6.00 -24.68 -20.06
C PHE A 99 -5.27 -23.82 -21.09
N VAL A 100 -5.28 -22.50 -20.92
CA VAL A 100 -4.61 -21.58 -21.86
C VAL A 100 -3.09 -21.76 -21.84
N TRP A 101 -2.49 -22.02 -20.68
CA TRP A 101 -1.07 -22.35 -20.61
C TRP A 101 -0.74 -23.65 -21.34
N ILE A 102 -1.53 -24.72 -21.15
CA ILE A 102 -1.34 -25.99 -21.87
C ILE A 102 -1.44 -25.77 -23.37
N VAL A 103 -2.52 -25.14 -23.85
CA VAL A 103 -2.71 -24.88 -25.29
C VAL A 103 -1.59 -24.00 -25.84
N GLY A 104 -1.20 -22.95 -25.12
CA GLY A 104 -0.12 -22.06 -25.53
C GLY A 104 1.24 -22.74 -25.61
N THR A 105 1.55 -23.67 -24.70
CA THR A 105 2.81 -24.42 -24.72
C THR A 105 2.82 -25.50 -25.81
N LEU A 106 1.68 -26.13 -26.11
CA LEU A 106 1.54 -27.07 -27.22
C LEU A 106 1.67 -26.37 -28.57
N ALA A 107 1.02 -25.21 -28.73
CA ALA A 107 1.04 -24.44 -29.97
C ALA A 107 2.37 -23.71 -30.21
N GLY A 108 3.00 -23.17 -29.16
CA GLY A 108 4.20 -22.35 -29.25
C GLY A 108 5.52 -23.08 -28.96
N GLY A 109 5.48 -24.37 -28.63
CA GLY A 109 6.65 -25.22 -28.42
C GLY A 109 6.94 -25.54 -26.94
N TRP A 110 6.84 -26.82 -26.60
CA TRP A 110 7.02 -27.33 -25.24
C TRP A 110 8.38 -27.01 -24.62
N THR A 111 9.47 -27.11 -25.39
CA THR A 111 10.84 -26.97 -24.87
C THR A 111 11.13 -25.56 -24.35
N ALA A 112 10.63 -24.53 -25.02
CA ALA A 112 10.87 -23.13 -24.66
C ALA A 112 9.80 -22.58 -23.71
N LEU A 113 8.52 -22.94 -23.92
CA LEU A 113 7.40 -22.35 -23.18
C LEU A 113 6.94 -23.18 -21.98
N GLY A 114 7.01 -24.51 -22.08
CA GLY A 114 6.40 -25.42 -21.10
C GLY A 114 7.40 -26.05 -20.13
N ARG A 115 8.43 -26.73 -20.66
CA ARG A 115 9.41 -27.49 -19.87
C ARG A 115 10.04 -26.69 -18.71
N PRO A 116 10.47 -25.42 -18.88
CA PRO A 116 11.06 -24.65 -17.79
C PRO A 116 10.08 -24.24 -16.68
N TYR A 117 8.77 -24.47 -16.90
CA TYR A 117 7.68 -24.00 -16.06
C TYR A 117 6.78 -25.13 -15.55
N LEU A 118 6.98 -26.36 -16.02
CA LEU A 118 6.21 -27.54 -15.62
C LEU A 118 6.14 -27.70 -14.09
N VAL A 119 7.28 -27.60 -13.41
CA VAL A 119 7.35 -27.76 -11.94
C VAL A 119 6.52 -26.69 -11.24
N VAL A 120 6.60 -25.44 -11.69
CA VAL A 120 5.83 -24.33 -11.12
C VAL A 120 4.33 -24.58 -11.30
N MET A 121 3.90 -25.01 -12.49
CA MET A 121 2.50 -25.31 -12.76
C MET A 121 1.99 -26.54 -12.00
N ALA A 122 2.83 -27.56 -11.82
CA ALA A 122 2.53 -28.74 -11.01
C ALA A 122 2.36 -28.38 -9.53
N CYS A 123 3.30 -27.61 -8.96
CA CYS A 123 3.20 -27.12 -7.58
C CYS A 123 2.00 -26.17 -7.39
N ALA A 124 1.74 -25.28 -8.36
CA ALA A 124 0.57 -24.41 -8.31
C ALA A 124 -0.74 -25.21 -8.34
N SER A 125 -0.81 -26.27 -9.14
CA SER A 125 -1.93 -27.21 -9.14
C SER A 125 -2.08 -27.93 -7.79
N ALA A 126 -0.97 -28.35 -7.16
CA ALA A 126 -0.99 -28.96 -5.84
C ALA A 126 -1.48 -27.98 -4.75
N VAL A 127 -1.07 -26.70 -4.79
CA VAL A 127 -1.56 -25.68 -3.85
C VAL A 127 -3.04 -25.37 -4.07
N PHE A 128 -3.48 -25.29 -5.33
CA PHE A 128 -4.90 -25.15 -5.66
C PHE A 128 -5.72 -26.31 -5.07
N LEU A 129 -5.26 -27.56 -5.25
CA LEU A 129 -5.92 -28.73 -4.70
C LEU A 129 -5.94 -28.72 -3.16
N LEU A 130 -4.84 -28.32 -2.51
CA LEU A 130 -4.79 -28.15 -1.05
C LEU A 130 -5.86 -27.17 -0.57
N GLY A 131 -5.97 -25.99 -1.21
CA GLY A 131 -7.00 -25.01 -0.87
C GLY A 131 -8.41 -25.45 -1.23
N LEU A 132 -8.58 -26.22 -2.31
CA LEU A 132 -9.88 -26.79 -2.69
C LEU A 132 -10.34 -27.85 -1.68
N VAL A 133 -9.42 -28.68 -1.17
CA VAL A 133 -9.72 -29.62 -0.09
C VAL A 133 -10.10 -28.87 1.19
N ASP A 134 -9.41 -27.77 1.49
CA ASP A 134 -9.75 -26.89 2.63
C ASP A 134 -11.15 -26.30 2.50
N ASP A 135 -11.51 -25.78 1.32
CA ASP A 135 -12.87 -25.27 1.02
C ASP A 135 -13.98 -26.34 1.20
N LEU A 136 -13.64 -27.62 1.07
CA LEU A 136 -14.58 -28.74 1.15
C LEU A 136 -14.66 -29.37 2.54
N VAL A 137 -13.53 -29.43 3.25
CA VAL A 137 -13.38 -30.21 4.51
C VAL A 137 -13.18 -29.30 5.73
N ASN A 138 -12.87 -28.01 5.54
CA ASN A 138 -12.46 -27.07 6.59
C ASN A 138 -11.28 -27.60 7.42
N MET A 139 -10.06 -27.44 6.92
CA MET A 139 -8.84 -27.89 7.60
C MET A 139 -8.37 -26.89 8.67
N ASP A 140 -7.70 -27.40 9.71
CA ASP A 140 -7.04 -26.49 10.65
C ASP A 140 -5.86 -25.76 9.98
N PRO A 141 -5.56 -24.50 10.39
CA PRO A 141 -4.49 -23.69 9.81
C PRO A 141 -3.10 -24.35 9.81
N GLN A 142 -2.84 -25.23 10.77
CA GLN A 142 -1.56 -25.94 10.88
C GLN A 142 -1.33 -26.94 9.74
N HIS A 143 -2.37 -27.71 9.37
CA HIS A 143 -2.29 -28.68 8.28
C HIS A 143 -2.14 -27.97 6.93
N LYS A 144 -2.85 -26.84 6.76
CA LYS A 144 -2.72 -25.98 5.59
C LYS A 144 -1.30 -25.43 5.43
N LEU A 145 -0.72 -24.92 6.51
CA LEU A 145 0.67 -24.44 6.52
C LEU A 145 1.67 -25.56 6.22
N ALA A 146 1.49 -26.74 6.79
CA ALA A 146 2.35 -27.91 6.52
C ALA A 146 2.31 -28.29 5.03
N GLY A 147 1.12 -28.36 4.42
CA GLY A 147 0.97 -28.63 2.99
C GLY A 147 1.68 -27.60 2.11
N GLN A 148 1.56 -26.31 2.44
CA GLN A 148 2.26 -25.24 1.72
C GLN A 148 3.78 -25.38 1.82
N ILE A 149 4.31 -25.72 3.01
CA ILE A 149 5.76 -25.92 3.22
C ILE A 149 6.27 -27.11 2.40
N VAL A 150 5.53 -28.22 2.35
CA VAL A 150 5.89 -29.40 1.54
C VAL A 150 5.95 -29.03 0.06
N ILE A 151 4.93 -28.36 -0.48
CA ILE A 151 4.88 -27.97 -1.89
C ILE A 151 5.98 -26.94 -2.22
N ALA A 152 6.22 -25.97 -1.35
CA ALA A 152 7.33 -25.04 -1.49
C ALA A 152 8.69 -25.77 -1.49
N SER A 153 8.88 -26.76 -0.62
CA SER A 153 10.14 -27.54 -0.58
C SER A 153 10.39 -28.28 -1.89
N VAL A 154 9.35 -28.85 -2.51
CA VAL A 154 9.44 -29.48 -3.83
C VAL A 154 9.87 -28.45 -4.88
N LEU A 155 9.26 -27.27 -4.90
CA LEU A 155 9.65 -26.20 -5.82
C LEU A 155 11.14 -25.84 -5.66
N LEU A 156 11.63 -25.69 -4.43
CA LEU A 156 13.03 -25.33 -4.14
C LEU A 156 14.03 -26.45 -4.45
N PHE A 157 13.59 -27.71 -4.36
CA PHE A 157 14.38 -28.88 -4.77
C PHE A 157 14.77 -28.81 -6.25
N PHE A 158 13.85 -28.36 -7.11
CA PHE A 158 14.11 -28.12 -8.54
C PHE A 158 14.89 -26.82 -8.84
N GLY A 159 15.39 -26.12 -7.82
CA GLY A 159 16.31 -25.01 -7.97
C GLY A 159 15.68 -23.61 -8.06
N TYR A 160 14.36 -23.48 -7.89
CA TYR A 160 13.71 -22.16 -7.81
C TYR A 160 13.97 -21.53 -6.44
N ARG A 161 14.90 -20.57 -6.38
CA ARG A 161 15.36 -19.93 -5.13
C ARG A 161 15.63 -18.43 -5.35
N LEU A 162 15.45 -17.64 -4.30
CA LEU A 162 15.78 -16.22 -4.26
C LEU A 162 17.30 -16.00 -4.24
N PRO A 163 17.89 -15.30 -5.21
CA PRO A 163 19.32 -15.00 -5.22
C PRO A 163 19.65 -13.71 -4.44
N TRP A 164 19.09 -13.55 -3.24
CA TRP A 164 19.24 -12.32 -2.45
C TRP A 164 20.55 -12.23 -1.69
N THR A 165 21.17 -13.37 -1.36
CA THR A 165 22.41 -13.42 -0.61
C THR A 165 23.44 -14.28 -1.33
N GLN A 166 24.70 -14.16 -0.92
CA GLN A 166 25.78 -15.04 -1.38
C GLN A 166 25.65 -16.46 -0.79
N SER A 167 24.84 -16.65 0.24
CA SER A 167 24.66 -17.94 0.92
C SER A 167 23.43 -18.67 0.38
N ASN A 168 23.67 -19.80 -0.28
CA ASN A 168 22.60 -20.68 -0.78
C ASN A 168 21.69 -21.19 0.36
N THR A 169 22.23 -21.38 1.56
CA THR A 169 21.48 -21.81 2.75
C THR A 169 20.49 -20.73 3.19
N VAL A 170 20.94 -19.47 3.25
CA VAL A 170 20.08 -18.34 3.62
C VAL A 170 19.01 -18.11 2.54
N ASN A 171 19.42 -18.19 1.26
CA ASN A 171 18.51 -18.09 0.12
C ASN A 171 17.42 -19.18 0.16
N LEU A 172 17.75 -20.41 0.54
CA LEU A 172 16.78 -21.49 0.71
C LEU A 172 15.73 -21.14 1.77
N PHE A 173 16.16 -20.73 2.96
CA PHE A 173 15.24 -20.35 4.04
C PHE A 173 14.34 -19.16 3.66
N LEU A 174 14.94 -18.11 3.07
CA LEU A 174 14.20 -16.94 2.59
C LEU A 174 13.21 -17.29 1.49
N SER A 175 13.53 -18.25 0.62
CA SER A 175 12.63 -18.70 -0.44
C SER A 175 11.41 -19.42 0.11
N ILE A 176 11.57 -20.28 1.13
CA ILE A 176 10.42 -20.92 1.81
C ILE A 176 9.54 -19.86 2.44
N LEU A 177 10.15 -18.94 3.20
CA LEU A 177 9.41 -17.85 3.86
C LEU A 177 8.68 -16.96 2.85
N TRP A 178 9.30 -16.68 1.69
CA TRP A 178 8.67 -15.89 0.63
C TRP A 178 7.50 -16.63 -0.02
N VAL A 179 7.69 -17.88 -0.46
CA VAL A 179 6.63 -18.65 -1.13
C VAL A 179 5.44 -18.84 -0.21
N VAL A 180 5.68 -19.35 1.01
CA VAL A 180 4.62 -19.63 1.97
C VAL A 180 4.00 -18.33 2.50
N GLY A 181 4.83 -17.32 2.81
CA GLY A 181 4.39 -16.04 3.34
C GLY A 181 3.50 -15.27 2.36
N ILE A 182 3.90 -15.16 1.09
CA ILE A 182 3.08 -14.50 0.06
C ILE A 182 1.80 -15.27 -0.24
N THR A 183 1.88 -16.61 -0.29
CA THR A 183 0.70 -17.47 -0.48
C THR A 183 -0.34 -17.22 0.63
N ASN A 184 0.10 -17.23 1.88
CA ASN A 184 -0.78 -16.96 3.03
C ASN A 184 -1.24 -15.49 3.08
N ALA A 185 -0.42 -14.53 2.64
CA ALA A 185 -0.79 -13.12 2.58
C ALA A 185 -2.01 -12.90 1.65
N PHE A 186 -2.06 -13.56 0.49
CA PHE A 186 -3.24 -13.48 -0.39
C PHE A 186 -4.47 -14.17 0.20
N ASN A 187 -4.30 -15.29 0.91
CA ASN A 187 -5.40 -15.95 1.62
C ASN A 187 -6.01 -15.03 2.70
N LEU A 188 -5.18 -14.31 3.45
CA LEU A 188 -5.65 -13.36 4.47
C LEU A 188 -6.26 -12.09 3.88
N LEU A 189 -5.80 -11.68 2.70
CA LEU A 189 -6.27 -10.51 1.98
C LEU A 189 -7.66 -10.73 1.33
N ASP A 190 -8.08 -11.98 1.13
CA ASP A 190 -9.41 -12.34 0.60
C ASP A 190 -10.53 -12.16 1.62
N ASN A 191 -10.61 -10.97 2.21
CA ASN A 191 -11.59 -10.58 3.22
C ASN A 191 -12.68 -9.62 2.70
N MET A 192 -12.55 -9.15 1.45
CA MET A 192 -13.48 -8.21 0.80
C MET A 192 -13.60 -8.47 -0.70
N ASP A 193 -14.80 -8.28 -1.23
CA ASP A 193 -15.16 -8.39 -2.66
C ASP A 193 -14.15 -7.68 -3.58
N GLY A 194 -13.52 -8.43 -4.49
CA GLY A 194 -12.57 -7.90 -5.47
C GLY A 194 -11.20 -7.51 -4.91
N LEU A 195 -10.97 -7.58 -3.59
CA LEU A 195 -9.72 -7.10 -3.01
C LEU A 195 -8.52 -7.96 -3.42
N ALA A 196 -8.52 -9.24 -3.06
CA ALA A 196 -7.42 -10.16 -3.33
C ALA A 196 -7.21 -10.37 -4.84
N ALA A 197 -8.26 -10.70 -5.59
CA ALA A 197 -8.19 -10.89 -7.04
C ALA A 197 -7.74 -9.62 -7.78
N GLY A 198 -8.15 -8.43 -7.32
CA GLY A 198 -7.75 -7.16 -7.92
C GLY A 198 -6.30 -6.80 -7.65
N ILE A 199 -5.83 -6.96 -6.41
CA ILE A 199 -4.41 -6.75 -6.07
C ILE A 199 -3.52 -7.76 -6.81
N ALA A 200 -3.95 -9.01 -6.89
CA ALA A 200 -3.28 -10.05 -7.67
C ALA A 200 -3.20 -9.70 -9.15
N MET A 201 -4.29 -9.19 -9.74
CA MET A 201 -4.33 -8.76 -11.14
C MET A 201 -3.39 -7.58 -11.38
N ILE A 202 -3.43 -6.56 -10.53
CA ILE A 202 -2.54 -5.39 -10.62
C ILE A 202 -1.07 -5.83 -10.53
N ALA A 203 -0.72 -6.66 -9.54
CA ALA A 203 0.62 -7.20 -9.39
C ALA A 203 1.06 -7.99 -10.64
N GLY A 204 0.17 -8.83 -11.19
CA GLY A 204 0.40 -9.58 -12.43
C GLY A 204 0.63 -8.68 -13.63
N VAL A 205 -0.15 -7.60 -13.80
CA VAL A 205 0.02 -6.61 -14.89
C VAL A 205 1.37 -5.91 -14.78
N PHE A 206 1.74 -5.41 -13.60
CA PHE A 206 3.02 -4.73 -13.43
C PHE A 206 4.21 -5.68 -13.59
N LEU A 207 4.10 -6.94 -13.17
CA LEU A 207 5.13 -7.95 -13.39
C LEU A 207 5.25 -8.32 -14.88
N LEU A 208 4.12 -8.45 -15.60
CA LEU A 208 4.09 -8.65 -17.04
C LEU A 208 4.76 -7.49 -17.79
N LEU A 209 4.39 -6.24 -17.47
CA LEU A 209 4.98 -5.05 -18.05
C LEU A 209 6.47 -4.94 -17.73
N PHE A 210 6.89 -5.24 -16.49
CA PHE A 210 8.28 -5.18 -16.09
C PHE A 210 9.16 -6.12 -16.93
N HIS A 211 8.72 -7.37 -17.09
CA HIS A 211 9.44 -8.37 -17.88
C HIS A 211 9.42 -8.08 -19.37
N PHE A 212 8.32 -7.54 -19.88
CA PHE A 212 8.19 -7.17 -21.29
C PHE A 212 9.07 -5.97 -21.65
N LEU A 213 9.09 -4.95 -20.81
CA LEU A 213 9.80 -3.71 -21.04
C LEU A 213 11.31 -3.79 -20.75
N ASN A 214 11.73 -4.73 -19.88
CA ASN A 214 13.13 -4.90 -19.47
C ASN A 214 13.67 -6.30 -19.79
N PRO A 215 13.72 -6.71 -21.07
CA PRO A 215 14.11 -8.07 -21.45
C PRO A 215 15.57 -8.41 -21.07
N GLY A 216 16.46 -7.41 -21.09
CA GLY A 216 17.89 -7.58 -20.78
C GLY A 216 18.22 -7.64 -19.28
N GLN A 217 17.43 -6.98 -18.42
CA GLN A 217 17.67 -6.98 -16.95
C GLN A 217 16.98 -8.14 -16.24
N SER A 218 15.87 -8.63 -16.80
CA SER A 218 14.97 -9.54 -16.09
C SER A 218 15.03 -11.00 -16.56
N GLY A 219 15.93 -11.31 -17.50
CA GLY A 219 16.03 -12.63 -18.12
C GLY A 219 14.75 -12.95 -18.91
N PHE A 220 14.58 -12.30 -20.07
CA PHE A 220 13.41 -12.52 -20.92
C PHE A 220 13.17 -14.01 -21.15
N SER A 221 11.99 -14.49 -20.74
CA SER A 221 11.54 -15.83 -21.03
C SER A 221 10.09 -15.82 -21.51
N PRO A 222 9.83 -16.25 -22.76
CA PRO A 222 8.50 -16.21 -23.34
C PRO A 222 7.51 -17.10 -22.57
N GLY A 223 7.97 -18.20 -21.96
CA GLY A 223 7.12 -19.05 -21.11
C GLY A 223 6.64 -18.35 -19.83
N LYS A 224 7.47 -17.46 -19.24
CA LYS A 224 7.08 -16.65 -18.07
C LYS A 224 5.97 -15.67 -18.44
N LEU A 225 6.12 -15.00 -19.58
CA LEU A 225 5.13 -14.05 -20.09
C LEU A 225 3.82 -14.76 -20.45
N LEU A 226 3.86 -15.97 -21.00
CA LEU A 226 2.67 -16.78 -21.27
C LEU A 226 1.87 -17.07 -19.99
N ILE A 227 2.55 -17.47 -18.90
CA ILE A 227 1.91 -17.69 -17.60
C ILE A 227 1.32 -16.39 -17.06
N LEU A 228 2.08 -15.28 -17.09
CA LEU A 228 1.62 -13.98 -16.62
C LEU A 228 0.40 -13.48 -17.40
N SER A 229 0.41 -13.59 -18.72
CA SER A 229 -0.74 -13.24 -19.57
C SER A 229 -1.97 -14.08 -19.23
N SER A 230 -1.79 -15.40 -19.12
CA SER A 230 -2.88 -16.33 -18.78
C SER A 230 -3.45 -16.04 -17.39
N TYR A 231 -2.57 -15.76 -16.43
CA TYR A 231 -2.90 -15.39 -15.06
C TYR A 231 -3.71 -14.09 -14.99
N VAL A 232 -3.21 -13.00 -15.60
CA VAL A 232 -3.90 -11.71 -15.62
C VAL A 232 -5.26 -11.82 -16.29
N GLY A 233 -5.36 -12.50 -17.43
CA GLY A 233 -6.63 -12.68 -18.12
C GLY A 233 -7.65 -13.46 -17.27
N SER A 234 -7.24 -14.56 -16.62
CA SER A 234 -8.12 -15.34 -15.74
C SER A 234 -8.67 -14.52 -14.58
N LEU A 235 -7.84 -13.67 -13.96
CA LEU A 235 -8.27 -12.79 -12.88
C LEU A 235 -9.20 -11.67 -13.35
N LEU A 236 -8.93 -11.07 -14.52
CA LEU A 236 -9.81 -10.07 -15.11
C LEU A 236 -11.20 -10.66 -15.40
N GLY A 237 -11.26 -11.90 -15.92
CA GLY A 237 -12.53 -12.58 -16.19
C GLY A 237 -13.31 -12.89 -14.92
N PHE A 238 -12.61 -13.33 -13.86
CA PHE A 238 -13.20 -13.59 -12.55
C PHE A 238 -13.70 -12.31 -11.85
N LEU A 239 -12.94 -11.22 -11.94
CA LEU A 239 -13.26 -9.93 -11.32
C LEU A 239 -14.60 -9.35 -11.79
N VAL A 240 -15.06 -9.66 -13.01
CA VAL A 240 -16.40 -9.27 -13.48
C VAL A 240 -17.51 -9.75 -12.55
N TYR A 241 -17.33 -10.93 -11.95
CA TYR A 241 -18.32 -11.54 -11.05
C TYR A 241 -18.00 -11.37 -9.56
N ASN A 242 -16.75 -11.06 -9.23
CA ASN A 242 -16.25 -10.92 -7.86
C ASN A 242 -16.18 -9.46 -7.38
N PHE A 243 -16.14 -8.48 -8.28
CA PHE A 243 -16.16 -7.07 -7.91
C PHE A 243 -17.47 -6.70 -7.21
N ASN A 244 -17.37 -5.88 -6.17
CA ASN A 244 -18.49 -5.59 -5.28
C ASN A 244 -19.72 -5.01 -6.02
N PRO A 245 -20.95 -5.54 -5.80
CA PRO A 245 -21.26 -6.68 -4.94
C PRO A 245 -20.92 -8.03 -5.59
N ALA A 246 -20.14 -8.85 -4.90
CA ALA A 246 -19.69 -10.14 -5.41
C ALA A 246 -20.85 -11.13 -5.59
N SER A 247 -20.81 -11.88 -6.68
CA SER A 247 -21.76 -12.95 -7.00
C SER A 247 -21.19 -14.36 -6.74
N ILE A 248 -19.87 -14.45 -6.60
CA ILE A 248 -19.09 -15.64 -6.28
C ILE A 248 -17.76 -15.22 -5.60
N PHE A 249 -17.36 -15.96 -4.58
CA PHE A 249 -16.07 -15.84 -3.90
C PHE A 249 -15.08 -16.89 -4.41
N MET A 250 -13.79 -16.57 -4.40
CA MET A 250 -12.80 -17.50 -4.94
C MET A 250 -12.56 -18.71 -4.03
N GLY A 251 -12.72 -18.54 -2.71
CA GLY A 251 -12.40 -19.57 -1.73
C GLY A 251 -10.90 -19.73 -1.52
N ASP A 252 -10.52 -20.60 -0.60
CA ASP A 252 -9.14 -20.86 -0.26
C ASP A 252 -8.38 -21.55 -1.39
N GLY A 253 -9.07 -22.35 -2.22
CA GLY A 253 -8.49 -22.90 -3.45
C GLY A 253 -7.97 -21.81 -4.38
N GLY A 254 -8.77 -20.76 -4.60
CA GLY A 254 -8.38 -19.63 -5.44
C GLY A 254 -7.31 -18.74 -4.79
N SER A 255 -7.48 -18.42 -3.50
CA SER A 255 -6.63 -17.47 -2.78
C SER A 255 -5.19 -17.95 -2.63
N LEU A 256 -5.02 -19.24 -2.30
CA LEU A 256 -3.72 -19.89 -2.21
C LEU A 256 -3.08 -20.02 -3.59
N PHE A 257 -3.85 -20.42 -4.60
CA PHE A 257 -3.35 -20.57 -5.96
C PHE A 257 -2.77 -19.27 -6.50
N ILE A 258 -3.51 -18.16 -6.41
CA ILE A 258 -3.07 -16.89 -6.98
C ILE A 258 -1.83 -16.34 -6.25
N GLY A 259 -1.79 -16.48 -4.92
CA GLY A 259 -0.64 -16.06 -4.12
C GLY A 259 0.61 -16.88 -4.42
N PHE A 260 0.46 -18.21 -4.54
CA PHE A 260 1.57 -19.10 -4.86
C PHE A 260 2.14 -18.84 -6.26
N VAL A 261 1.28 -18.66 -7.27
CA VAL A 261 1.70 -18.34 -8.64
C VAL A 261 2.50 -17.03 -8.66
N LEU A 262 2.03 -15.96 -8.02
CA LEU A 262 2.78 -14.70 -7.94
C LEU A 262 4.09 -14.84 -7.17
N ALA A 263 4.11 -15.59 -6.07
CA ALA A 263 5.33 -15.85 -5.32
C ALA A 263 6.37 -16.57 -6.19
N CYS A 264 5.96 -17.57 -6.98
CA CYS A 264 6.84 -18.25 -7.92
C CYS A 264 7.35 -17.27 -8.99
N LEU A 265 6.46 -16.54 -9.65
CA LEU A 265 6.80 -15.64 -10.76
C LEU A 265 7.75 -14.51 -10.33
N THR A 266 7.73 -14.10 -9.06
CA THR A 266 8.68 -13.11 -8.51
C THR A 266 10.05 -13.70 -8.16
N ILE A 267 10.15 -14.99 -7.83
CA ILE A 267 11.42 -15.68 -7.55
C ILE A 267 12.17 -16.04 -8.83
N MET A 268 11.46 -16.31 -9.92
CA MET A 268 11.99 -16.99 -11.10
C MET A 268 13.05 -16.20 -11.87
N GLN A 269 14.29 -16.39 -11.43
CA GLN A 269 15.52 -16.36 -12.22
C GLN A 269 15.97 -17.82 -12.36
N GLY A 270 16.25 -18.29 -13.57
CA GLY A 270 16.65 -19.69 -13.79
C GLY A 270 17.93 -20.09 -13.02
N PRO A 271 18.30 -21.38 -12.99
CA PRO A 271 19.40 -21.93 -12.19
C PRO A 271 20.83 -21.43 -12.52
N ALA A 272 20.98 -20.35 -13.28
CA ALA A 272 22.26 -19.90 -13.83
C ALA A 272 22.42 -18.37 -13.85
N GLN A 273 22.10 -17.67 -12.76
CA GLN A 273 22.52 -16.27 -12.59
C GLN A 273 23.42 -16.13 -11.37
N ALA A 274 24.62 -15.60 -11.61
CA ALA A 274 25.56 -15.25 -10.56
C ALA A 274 24.92 -14.21 -9.63
N PRO A 275 25.20 -14.27 -8.32
CA PRO A 275 24.70 -13.29 -7.38
C PRO A 275 25.11 -11.87 -7.81
N PRO A 276 24.23 -10.87 -7.63
CA PRO A 276 24.45 -9.53 -8.15
C PRO A 276 25.75 -8.93 -7.60
N LYS A 277 26.55 -8.33 -8.50
CA LYS A 277 27.73 -7.54 -8.12
C LYS A 277 27.28 -6.10 -7.86
N GLY A 278 27.33 -5.67 -6.61
CA GLY A 278 27.06 -4.30 -6.18
C GLY A 278 25.77 -4.12 -5.36
N PHE A 279 25.87 -3.31 -4.30
CA PHE A 279 24.78 -3.06 -3.34
C PHE A 279 23.51 -2.49 -4.00
N VAL A 280 23.67 -1.59 -4.97
CA VAL A 280 22.56 -0.94 -5.67
C VAL A 280 21.78 -1.94 -6.55
N HIS A 281 22.48 -2.85 -7.22
CA HIS A 281 21.84 -3.87 -8.04
C HIS A 281 21.10 -4.90 -7.17
N LEU A 282 21.66 -5.23 -6.00
CA LEU A 282 20.99 -6.08 -5.02
C LEU A 282 19.70 -5.42 -4.50
N LEU A 283 19.74 -4.12 -4.19
CA LEU A 283 18.56 -3.38 -3.75
C LEU A 283 17.44 -3.43 -4.78
N SER A 284 17.72 -3.28 -6.08
CA SER A 284 16.71 -3.38 -7.13
C SER A 284 16.10 -4.78 -7.24
N ILE A 285 16.91 -5.84 -7.15
CA ILE A 285 16.45 -7.23 -7.20
C ILE A 285 15.48 -7.55 -6.05
N ILE A 286 15.72 -7.00 -4.87
CA ILE A 286 14.87 -7.19 -3.69
C ILE A 286 13.64 -6.27 -3.75
N ALA A 287 13.84 -5.00 -4.09
CA ALA A 287 12.79 -3.98 -4.03
C ALA A 287 11.67 -4.22 -5.04
N ILE A 288 11.98 -4.66 -6.27
CA ILE A 288 10.97 -4.81 -7.34
C ILE A 288 9.89 -5.84 -6.96
N PRO A 289 10.21 -7.09 -6.56
CA PRO A 289 9.22 -8.03 -6.04
C PRO A 289 8.41 -7.50 -4.85
N ILE A 290 9.07 -6.83 -3.91
CA ILE A 290 8.41 -6.27 -2.71
C ILE A 290 7.43 -5.16 -3.09
N LEU A 291 7.80 -4.28 -4.01
CA LEU A 291 6.94 -3.21 -4.49
C LEU A 291 5.74 -3.76 -5.29
N ILE A 292 5.94 -4.78 -6.11
CA ILE A 292 4.84 -5.41 -6.85
C ILE A 292 3.86 -6.11 -5.90
N LEU A 293 4.37 -6.75 -4.84
CA LEU A 293 3.57 -7.44 -3.82
C LEU A 293 3.36 -6.62 -2.55
N PHE A 294 3.39 -5.30 -2.68
CA PHE A 294 3.46 -4.39 -1.53
C PHE A 294 2.26 -4.50 -0.60
N ILE A 295 1.03 -4.51 -1.12
CA ILE A 295 -0.17 -4.53 -0.30
C ILE A 295 -0.34 -5.84 0.49
N PRO A 296 -0.20 -7.05 -0.10
CA PRO A 296 -0.25 -8.30 0.66
C PRO A 296 0.78 -8.34 1.81
N ILE A 297 2.02 -7.89 1.53
CA ILE A 297 3.10 -7.84 2.52
C ILE A 297 2.75 -6.84 3.63
N LEU A 298 2.33 -5.63 3.25
CA LEU A 298 2.04 -4.54 4.17
C LEU A 298 0.85 -4.86 5.08
N ASP A 299 -0.25 -5.37 4.53
CA ASP A 299 -1.46 -5.68 5.30
C ASP A 299 -1.21 -6.83 6.29
N THR A 300 -0.58 -7.91 5.84
CA THR A 300 -0.22 -9.06 6.70
C THR A 300 0.74 -8.66 7.81
N GLY A 301 1.78 -7.87 7.47
CA GLY A 301 2.74 -7.36 8.44
C GLY A 301 2.09 -6.41 9.45
N PHE A 302 1.22 -5.51 8.97
CA PHE A 302 0.50 -4.56 9.80
C PHE A 302 -0.45 -5.24 10.79
N VAL A 303 -1.27 -6.19 10.32
CA VAL A 303 -2.17 -6.96 11.19
C VAL A 303 -1.38 -7.76 12.22
N SER A 304 -0.32 -8.45 11.80
CA SER A 304 0.54 -9.23 12.70
C SER A 304 1.19 -8.35 13.78
N PHE A 305 1.70 -7.17 13.39
CA PHE A 305 2.29 -6.21 14.32
C PHE A 305 1.27 -5.67 15.32
N MET A 306 0.09 -5.27 14.84
CA MET A 306 -0.97 -4.72 15.69
C MET A 306 -1.50 -5.78 16.67
N ARG A 307 -1.71 -7.02 16.23
CA ARG A 307 -2.12 -8.13 17.11
C ARG A 307 -1.08 -8.38 18.20
N LYS A 308 0.22 -8.38 17.86
CA LYS A 308 1.31 -8.51 18.83
C LYS A 308 1.32 -7.36 19.84
N LEU A 309 1.13 -6.12 19.39
CA LEU A 309 1.09 -4.95 20.26
C LEU A 309 -0.08 -5.01 21.26
N PHE A 310 -1.22 -5.55 20.85
CA PHE A 310 -2.40 -5.76 21.69
C PHE A 310 -2.50 -7.15 22.33
N ARG A 311 -1.41 -7.95 22.30
CA ARG A 311 -1.32 -9.32 22.87
C ARG A 311 -2.43 -10.28 22.41
N ARG A 312 -2.81 -10.20 21.13
CA ARG A 312 -3.75 -11.13 20.50
C ARG A 312 -3.02 -12.18 19.66
N PRO A 313 -3.55 -13.41 19.54
CA PRO A 313 -2.97 -14.44 18.70
C PRO A 313 -3.00 -14.02 17.22
N ILE A 314 -1.89 -14.23 16.51
CA ILE A 314 -1.76 -13.89 15.09
C ILE A 314 -2.61 -14.83 14.22
N SER A 315 -2.86 -16.06 14.68
CA SER A 315 -3.53 -17.13 13.92
C SER A 315 -5.06 -17.04 13.84
N GLN A 316 -5.72 -16.15 14.60
CA GLN A 316 -7.18 -16.02 14.56
C GLN A 316 -7.62 -15.05 13.45
N GLY A 317 -8.64 -15.40 12.65
CA GLY A 317 -9.25 -14.48 11.69
C GLY A 317 -9.93 -13.29 12.40
N GLY A 318 -9.84 -12.09 11.85
CA GLY A 318 -10.36 -10.87 12.49
C GLY A 318 -10.63 -9.73 11.51
N ARG A 319 -11.39 -8.72 11.94
CA ARG A 319 -11.75 -7.54 11.12
C ARG A 319 -10.72 -6.41 11.20
N ASP A 320 -9.48 -6.73 11.51
CA ASP A 320 -8.42 -5.76 11.81
C ASP A 320 -7.51 -5.43 10.62
N HIS A 321 -7.80 -6.01 9.45
CA HIS A 321 -7.16 -5.69 8.17
C HIS A 321 -7.34 -4.23 7.79
N SER A 322 -6.40 -3.72 6.98
CA SER A 322 -6.43 -2.34 6.48
C SER A 322 -7.72 -2.03 5.74
N SER A 323 -8.24 -3.01 5.00
CA SER A 323 -9.50 -2.94 4.26
C SER A 323 -10.70 -2.60 5.18
N HIS A 324 -10.86 -3.31 6.29
CA HIS A 324 -11.90 -3.06 7.29
C HIS A 324 -11.70 -1.75 8.05
N ARG A 325 -10.45 -1.36 8.35
CA ARG A 325 -10.16 -0.07 8.99
C ARG A 325 -10.52 1.11 8.08
N LEU A 326 -10.33 0.99 6.78
CA LEU A 326 -10.75 1.98 5.79
C LEU A 326 -12.29 2.13 5.78
N VAL A 327 -13.01 1.01 5.87
CA VAL A 327 -14.47 1.02 6.03
C VAL A 327 -14.89 1.66 7.36
N ALA A 328 -14.19 1.35 8.46
CA ALA A 328 -14.44 1.95 9.78
C ALA A 328 -14.17 3.47 9.84
N ILE A 329 -13.35 4.02 8.93
CA ILE A 329 -13.18 5.47 8.77
C ILE A 329 -14.41 6.12 8.09
N GLY A 330 -15.25 5.33 7.41
CA GLY A 330 -16.46 5.79 6.71
C GLY A 330 -16.41 5.62 5.19
N LEU A 331 -15.43 4.91 4.64
CA LEU A 331 -15.42 4.55 3.21
C LEU A 331 -16.41 3.39 2.95
N SER A 332 -17.03 3.37 1.78
CA SER A 332 -17.75 2.18 1.33
C SER A 332 -16.75 1.07 0.99
N GLU A 333 -17.19 -0.19 1.04
CA GLU A 333 -16.35 -1.35 0.70
C GLU A 333 -15.67 -1.17 -0.67
N LYS A 334 -16.45 -0.77 -1.69
CA LYS A 334 -15.93 -0.44 -3.03
C LYS A 334 -14.78 0.57 -2.98
N ARG A 335 -14.95 1.65 -2.22
CA ARG A 335 -13.95 2.73 -2.12
C ARG A 335 -12.71 2.26 -1.37
N ALA A 336 -12.86 1.47 -0.31
CA ALA A 336 -11.72 0.90 0.41
C ALA A 336 -10.87 0.01 -0.51
N VAL A 337 -11.51 -0.86 -1.30
CA VAL A 337 -10.82 -1.70 -2.29
C VAL A 337 -10.11 -0.86 -3.34
N LEU A 338 -10.77 0.15 -3.92
CA LEU A 338 -10.17 1.04 -4.91
C LEU A 338 -8.98 1.84 -4.37
N VAL A 339 -9.01 2.26 -3.10
CA VAL A 339 -7.87 2.91 -2.44
C VAL A 339 -6.68 1.95 -2.35
N LEU A 340 -6.89 0.71 -1.92
CA LEU A 340 -5.83 -0.29 -1.84
C LEU A 340 -5.29 -0.68 -3.23
N TRP A 341 -6.16 -0.77 -4.25
CA TRP A 341 -5.75 -0.91 -5.65
C TRP A 341 -4.89 0.28 -6.12
N GLY A 342 -5.24 1.50 -5.72
CA GLY A 342 -4.46 2.70 -6.00
C GLY A 342 -3.05 2.63 -5.43
N PHE A 343 -2.90 2.22 -4.16
CA PHE A 343 -1.57 2.01 -3.56
C PHE A 343 -0.78 0.90 -4.27
N ALA A 344 -1.42 -0.22 -4.63
CA ALA A 344 -0.78 -1.29 -5.39
C ALA A 344 -0.30 -0.78 -6.77
N ALA A 345 -1.11 0.02 -7.46
CA ALA A 345 -0.76 0.57 -8.76
C ALA A 345 0.40 1.57 -8.69
N VAL A 346 0.40 2.47 -7.69
CA VAL A 346 1.53 3.39 -7.46
C VAL A 346 2.81 2.62 -7.13
N SER A 347 2.71 1.55 -6.33
CA SER A 347 3.86 0.70 -6.01
C SER A 347 4.40 -0.04 -7.24
N GLY A 348 3.50 -0.57 -8.08
CA GLY A 348 3.87 -1.19 -9.35
C GLY A 348 4.49 -0.22 -10.36
N LEU A 349 3.98 1.02 -10.45
CA LEU A 349 4.58 2.08 -11.26
C LEU A 349 5.99 2.43 -10.76
N MET A 350 6.18 2.47 -9.44
CA MET A 350 7.50 2.67 -8.84
C MET A 350 8.47 1.55 -9.27
N ALA A 351 8.03 0.29 -9.20
CA ALA A 351 8.82 -0.86 -9.63
C ALA A 351 9.21 -0.78 -11.12
N LEU A 352 8.32 -0.31 -12.00
CA LEU A 352 8.65 -0.06 -13.41
C LEU A 352 9.64 1.09 -13.58
N ALA A 353 9.42 2.20 -12.87
CA ALA A 353 10.26 3.39 -12.96
C ALA A 353 11.71 3.12 -12.54
N MET A 354 11.95 2.17 -11.64
CA MET A 354 13.31 1.74 -11.24
C MET A 354 14.16 1.23 -12.40
N GLY A 355 13.55 0.72 -13.49
CA GLY A 355 14.26 0.29 -14.70
C GLY A 355 14.73 1.44 -15.59
N TYR A 356 14.14 2.64 -15.42
CA TYR A 356 14.33 3.81 -16.30
C TYR A 356 14.96 5.02 -15.63
N LEU A 357 14.86 5.12 -14.31
CA LEU A 357 15.41 6.22 -13.53
C LEU A 357 16.82 5.89 -13.03
N ALA A 358 17.62 6.95 -12.81
CA ALA A 358 18.89 6.80 -12.11
C ALA A 358 18.66 6.15 -10.74
N SER A 359 19.59 5.29 -10.31
CA SER A 359 19.45 4.53 -9.07
C SER A 359 19.27 5.41 -7.83
N GLY A 360 19.97 6.54 -7.77
CA GLY A 360 19.81 7.52 -6.68
C GLY A 360 18.40 8.11 -6.64
N VAL A 361 17.85 8.48 -7.79
CA VAL A 361 16.48 9.04 -7.90
C VAL A 361 15.45 7.97 -7.48
N SER A 362 15.64 6.73 -7.93
CA SER A 362 14.79 5.59 -7.55
C SER A 362 14.76 5.38 -6.04
N ILE A 363 15.91 5.45 -5.37
CA ILE A 363 16.00 5.31 -3.90
C ILE A 363 15.20 6.42 -3.21
N VAL A 364 15.36 7.68 -3.63
CA VAL A 364 14.60 8.81 -3.05
C VAL A 364 13.10 8.60 -3.21
N LEU A 365 12.63 8.25 -4.41
CA LEU A 365 11.20 8.05 -4.67
C LEU A 365 10.62 6.89 -3.84
N VAL A 366 11.35 5.78 -3.73
CA VAL A 366 10.94 4.64 -2.89
C VAL A 366 10.85 5.04 -1.43
N VAL A 367 11.86 5.74 -0.89
CA VAL A 367 11.83 6.18 0.52
C VAL A 367 10.70 7.15 0.78
N CYS A 368 10.47 8.13 -0.11
CA CYS A 368 9.34 9.06 0.00
C CYS A 368 7.98 8.32 -0.04
N TYR A 369 7.83 7.34 -0.92
CA TYR A 369 6.63 6.51 -0.98
C TYR A 369 6.43 5.70 0.31
N LEU A 370 7.48 5.05 0.82
CA LEU A 370 7.42 4.27 2.05
C LEU A 370 7.08 5.14 3.27
N LEU A 371 7.60 6.37 3.34
CA LEU A 371 7.23 7.34 4.38
C LEU A 371 5.76 7.74 4.27
N PHE A 372 5.27 8.03 3.07
CA PHE A 372 3.85 8.34 2.84
C PHE A 372 2.95 7.19 3.30
N VAL A 373 3.28 5.96 2.89
CA VAL A 373 2.56 4.75 3.32
C VAL A 373 2.63 4.58 4.83
N LEU A 374 3.81 4.76 5.44
CA LEU A 374 3.98 4.66 6.89
C LEU A 374 3.03 5.60 7.63
N PHE A 375 2.97 6.88 7.24
CA PHE A 375 2.06 7.84 7.88
C PHE A 375 0.59 7.43 7.72
N PHE A 376 0.20 6.99 6.52
CA PHE A 376 -1.17 6.55 6.25
C PHE A 376 -1.54 5.31 7.08
N TRP A 377 -0.67 4.30 7.18
CA TRP A 377 -0.94 3.09 7.97
C TRP A 377 -0.85 3.34 9.48
N VAL A 378 0.00 4.25 9.95
CA VAL A 378 -0.01 4.71 11.34
C VAL A 378 -1.35 5.38 11.67
N TYR A 379 -1.88 6.23 10.76
CA TYR A 379 -3.22 6.80 10.92
C TYR A 379 -4.29 5.70 11.00
N LEU A 380 -4.25 4.73 10.08
CA LEU A 380 -5.18 3.61 10.05
C LEU A 380 -5.12 2.75 11.32
N GLY A 381 -3.94 2.62 11.92
CA GLY A 381 -3.71 1.95 13.19
C GLY A 381 -4.47 2.55 14.37
N LYS A 382 -4.71 3.87 14.35
CA LYS A 382 -5.46 4.60 15.40
C LYS A 382 -6.97 4.33 15.36
N VAL A 383 -7.49 3.91 14.20
CA VAL A 383 -8.92 3.64 14.03
C VAL A 383 -9.29 2.42 14.86
N LYS A 384 -10.13 2.63 15.87
CA LYS A 384 -10.68 1.55 16.70
C LYS A 384 -11.76 0.82 15.90
N VAL A 385 -11.44 -0.39 15.44
CA VAL A 385 -12.43 -1.26 14.77
C VAL A 385 -13.25 -2.07 15.78
N TYR A 386 -12.78 -2.18 17.02
CA TYR A 386 -13.47 -2.90 18.09
C TYR A 386 -14.20 -1.93 19.03
N SER A 387 -15.52 -2.06 19.08
CA SER A 387 -16.38 -1.50 20.12
C SER A 387 -16.33 -2.39 21.37
N GLY A 388 -15.93 -1.86 22.52
CA GLY A 388 -16.28 -2.40 23.85
C GLY A 388 -15.48 -3.59 24.42
N GLU A 389 -14.97 -3.37 25.63
CA GLU A 389 -14.94 -4.30 26.79
C GLU A 389 -13.92 -5.44 27.01
N SER A 390 -13.09 -5.89 26.08
CA SER A 390 -12.44 -7.21 26.30
C SER A 390 -11.02 -7.28 26.92
N VAL A 391 -10.43 -6.22 27.53
CA VAL A 391 -9.02 -6.34 28.05
C VAL A 391 -8.78 -5.76 29.45
N LEU A 392 -9.67 -4.95 30.03
CA LEU A 392 -9.43 -4.31 31.33
C LEU A 392 -10.27 -4.85 32.49
N ARG A 393 -10.95 -6.00 32.31
CA ARG A 393 -11.66 -6.72 33.39
C ARG A 393 -10.88 -7.93 33.94
N GLY A 394 -9.57 -8.01 33.69
CA GLY A 394 -8.69 -8.91 34.42
C GLY A 394 -8.07 -8.15 35.60
N GLY A 395 -8.64 -8.32 36.79
CA GLY A 395 -8.11 -7.77 38.04
C GLY A 395 -6.65 -8.18 38.23
N GLY A 396 -5.77 -7.18 38.25
CA GLY A 396 -4.32 -7.35 38.35
C GLY A 396 -3.64 -6.00 38.49
N THR A 397 -3.91 -5.34 39.61
CA THR A 397 -3.16 -4.17 40.07
C THR A 397 -1.69 -4.55 40.25
N GLY A 398 -0.79 -3.85 39.55
CA GLY A 398 0.66 -3.89 39.77
C GLY A 398 1.47 -4.54 38.65
N ARG A 399 1.80 -3.73 37.62
CA ARG A 399 2.93 -3.84 36.64
C ARG A 399 2.70 -3.04 35.34
N ILE A 400 1.67 -2.19 35.27
CA ILE A 400 1.23 -1.52 34.02
C ILE A 400 1.78 -0.07 33.88
N THR A 401 2.50 0.44 34.88
CA THR A 401 3.14 1.76 34.81
C THR A 401 4.34 1.91 33.85
N PRO A 402 5.08 0.85 33.40
CA PRO A 402 6.16 1.08 32.45
C PRO A 402 5.66 1.31 31.03
N LEU A 403 4.49 0.80 30.63
CA LEU A 403 4.09 0.79 29.20
C LEU A 403 3.60 2.15 28.68
N LEU A 404 2.94 2.96 29.51
CA LEU A 404 2.52 4.32 29.12
C LEU A 404 3.70 5.30 29.06
N ILE A 405 4.67 5.16 29.98
CA ILE A 405 5.93 5.90 29.96
C ILE A 405 6.80 5.43 28.78
N GLU A 406 6.81 4.12 28.50
CA GLU A 406 7.54 3.53 27.38
C GLU A 406 6.90 3.90 26.03
N VAL A 407 5.58 3.99 25.91
CA VAL A 407 4.89 4.49 24.71
C VAL A 407 5.19 5.98 24.49
N THR A 408 5.25 6.78 25.56
CA THR A 408 5.55 8.22 25.45
C THR A 408 7.02 8.46 25.10
N TYR A 409 7.96 7.71 25.69
CA TYR A 409 9.38 7.76 25.33
C TYR A 409 9.62 7.21 23.90
N ARG A 410 8.96 6.12 23.53
CA ARG A 410 8.98 5.57 22.16
C ARG A 410 8.44 6.56 21.15
N ARG A 411 7.40 7.35 21.46
CA ARG A 411 6.89 8.40 20.55
C ARG A 411 7.96 9.43 20.23
N ARG A 412 8.66 9.96 21.24
CA ARG A 412 9.76 10.93 21.03
C ARG A 412 10.93 10.32 20.27
N LEU A 413 11.30 9.08 20.60
CA LEU A 413 12.35 8.36 19.89
C LEU A 413 11.98 8.13 18.41
N LEU A 414 10.71 7.83 18.12
CA LEU A 414 10.21 7.70 16.75
C LEU A 414 10.24 9.03 15.97
N GLU A 415 9.96 10.16 16.62
CA GLU A 415 10.08 11.49 16.00
C GLU A 415 11.53 11.81 15.61
N VAL A 416 12.49 11.53 16.50
CA VAL A 416 13.92 11.73 16.22
C VAL A 416 14.40 10.79 15.10
N LEU A 417 14.00 9.52 15.12
CA LEU A 417 14.33 8.56 14.07
C LEU A 417 13.72 8.96 12.72
N LEU A 418 12.47 9.44 12.72
CA LEU A 418 11.82 9.96 11.52
C LEU A 418 12.59 11.16 10.97
N ASP A 419 12.92 12.14 11.82
CA ASP A 419 13.65 13.33 11.40
C ASP A 419 15.05 12.97 10.87
N LEU A 420 15.73 11.99 11.46
CA LEU A 420 16.99 11.46 10.92
C LEU A 420 16.83 10.99 9.48
N VAL A 421 15.75 10.25 9.18
CA VAL A 421 15.43 9.81 7.81
C VAL A 421 15.11 11.02 6.93
N LEU A 422 14.27 11.96 7.37
CA LEU A 422 13.90 13.14 6.59
C LEU A 422 15.11 14.02 6.25
N ILE A 423 16.02 14.23 7.21
CA ILE A 423 17.28 14.98 7.02
C ILE A 423 18.16 14.28 5.99
N THR A 424 18.33 12.97 6.12
CA THR A 424 19.14 12.16 5.20
C THR A 424 18.56 12.20 3.78
N VAL A 425 17.25 12.02 3.63
CA VAL A 425 16.55 12.05 2.34
C VAL A 425 16.63 13.45 1.73
N ALA A 426 16.39 14.51 2.51
CA ALA A 426 16.49 15.89 2.03
C ALA A 426 17.91 16.20 1.52
N TYR A 427 18.94 15.81 2.28
CA TYR A 427 20.34 16.07 1.91
C TYR A 427 20.75 15.26 0.69
N TYR A 428 20.38 13.98 0.62
CA TYR A 428 20.65 13.13 -0.54
C TYR A 428 19.92 13.61 -1.80
N THR A 429 18.67 14.04 -1.67
CA THR A 429 17.89 14.64 -2.77
C THR A 429 18.56 15.92 -3.27
N ALA A 430 19.05 16.76 -2.35
CA ALA A 430 19.77 17.98 -2.71
C ALA A 430 21.07 17.69 -3.47
N TYR A 431 21.80 16.64 -3.07
CA TYR A 431 22.97 16.17 -3.81
C TYR A 431 22.58 15.72 -5.23
N LEU A 432 21.57 14.86 -5.36
CA LEU A 432 21.15 14.33 -6.66
C LEU A 432 20.67 15.44 -7.59
N LEU A 433 19.87 16.39 -7.11
CA LEU A 433 19.43 17.53 -7.93
C LEU A 433 20.59 18.41 -8.38
N ARG A 434 21.61 18.58 -7.53
CA ARG A 434 22.79 19.37 -7.88
C ARG A 434 23.65 18.70 -8.96
N PHE A 435 23.74 17.38 -8.94
CA PHE A 435 24.60 16.58 -9.82
C PHE A 435 23.80 15.74 -10.83
N GLU A 436 22.61 16.22 -11.22
CA GLU A 436 21.79 15.64 -12.30
C GLU A 436 21.51 14.13 -12.14
N GLY A 437 21.36 13.68 -10.89
CA GLY A 437 21.05 12.29 -10.54
C GLY A 437 22.25 11.33 -10.58
N GLN A 438 23.46 11.81 -10.86
CA GLN A 438 24.66 10.98 -10.95
C GLN A 438 25.41 10.87 -9.62
N LEU A 439 25.87 9.65 -9.29
CA LEU A 439 26.76 9.39 -8.17
C LEU A 439 28.22 9.47 -8.68
N GLY A 440 28.78 10.68 -8.68
CA GLY A 440 30.14 10.94 -9.17
C GLY A 440 31.19 11.04 -8.05
N GLY A 441 32.40 11.52 -8.39
CA GLY A 441 33.50 11.69 -7.42
C GLY A 441 33.17 12.58 -6.21
N ASN A 442 32.16 13.46 -6.34
CA ASN A 442 31.68 14.30 -5.25
C ASN A 442 30.87 13.53 -4.18
N PHE A 443 30.53 12.25 -4.42
CA PHE A 443 29.72 11.45 -3.49
C PHE A 443 30.49 11.11 -2.21
N ASP A 444 31.81 10.94 -2.28
CA ASP A 444 32.64 10.72 -1.08
C ASP A 444 32.58 11.91 -0.12
N PHE A 445 32.64 13.13 -0.65
CA PHE A 445 32.48 14.35 0.13
C PHE A 445 31.08 14.45 0.76
N PHE A 446 30.04 14.05 0.02
CA PHE A 446 28.67 13.96 0.56
C PHE A 446 28.58 12.98 1.74
N LEU A 447 29.20 11.79 1.62
CA LEU A 447 29.18 10.81 2.71
C LEU A 447 29.92 11.31 3.95
N LYS A 448 31.01 12.07 3.78
CA LYS A 448 31.75 12.70 4.88
C LYS A 448 30.99 13.84 5.55
N SER A 449 30.20 14.61 4.80
CA SER A 449 29.41 15.72 5.37
C SER A 449 28.08 15.28 5.97
N LEU A 450 27.50 14.15 5.53
CA LEU A 450 26.19 13.69 5.98
C LEU A 450 26.08 13.54 7.52
N PRO A 451 27.03 12.91 8.25
CA PRO A 451 26.96 12.84 9.71
C PRO A 451 26.98 14.21 10.39
N VAL A 452 27.73 15.17 9.84
CA VAL A 452 27.80 16.55 10.36
C VAL A 452 26.47 17.25 10.19
N VAL A 453 25.86 17.15 9.00
CA VAL A 453 24.53 17.72 8.72
C VAL A 453 23.48 17.14 9.64
N ILE A 454 23.45 15.81 9.82
CA ILE A 454 22.52 15.12 10.74
C ILE A 454 22.73 15.62 12.16
N ALA A 455 23.96 15.63 12.67
CA ALA A 455 24.28 16.03 14.03
C ALA A 455 23.85 17.47 14.33
N CYS A 456 24.22 18.42 13.46
CA CYS A 456 23.83 19.83 13.61
C CYS A 456 22.32 20.01 13.58
N GLN A 457 21.65 19.33 12.65
CA GLN A 457 20.22 19.50 12.45
C GLN A 457 19.40 18.94 13.61
N ILE A 458 19.73 17.74 14.09
CA ILE A 458 19.10 17.14 15.28
C ILE A 458 19.39 17.99 16.52
N PHE A 459 20.64 18.44 16.70
CA PHE A 459 21.02 19.29 17.82
C PHE A 459 20.22 20.59 17.88
N CYS A 460 20.10 21.30 16.75
CA CYS A 460 19.31 22.54 16.68
C CYS A 460 17.81 22.27 16.91
N MET A 461 17.24 21.21 16.35
CA MET A 461 15.85 20.83 16.61
C MET A 461 15.60 20.52 18.09
N TYR A 462 16.55 19.85 18.74
CA TYR A 462 16.47 19.54 20.16
C TYR A 462 16.48 20.79 21.05
N ILE A 463 17.45 21.70 20.82
CA ILE A 463 17.57 22.94 21.59
C ILE A 463 16.36 23.85 21.39
N MET A 464 15.86 23.93 20.15
CA MET A 464 14.69 24.75 19.81
C MET A 464 13.36 24.12 20.24
N GLY A 465 13.40 22.99 20.94
CA GLY A 465 12.23 22.40 21.58
C GLY A 465 11.24 21.73 20.62
N ILE A 466 11.67 21.39 19.40
CA ILE A 466 10.81 20.75 18.39
C ILE A 466 10.22 19.42 18.90
N TYR A 467 11.00 18.68 19.69
CA TYR A 467 10.60 17.39 20.29
C TYR A 467 9.82 17.52 21.61
N ARG A 468 9.48 18.75 22.03
CA ARG A 468 8.65 18.99 23.22
C ARG A 468 7.16 19.11 22.89
N GLY A 469 6.80 19.38 21.64
CA GLY A 469 5.41 19.55 21.19
C GLY A 469 4.66 18.23 21.01
N VAL A 470 3.33 18.29 21.03
CA VAL A 470 2.47 17.14 20.69
C VAL A 470 2.27 17.15 19.17
N TRP A 471 2.86 16.17 18.48
CA TRP A 471 2.83 16.06 17.01
C TRP A 471 1.41 16.13 16.42
N GLU A 472 0.42 15.54 17.09
CA GLU A 472 -0.97 15.49 16.61
C GLU A 472 -1.70 16.85 16.64
N SER A 473 -1.20 17.81 17.40
CA SER A 473 -1.78 19.15 17.51
C SER A 473 -0.98 20.22 16.75
N ALA A 474 -0.02 19.81 15.90
CA ALA A 474 0.84 20.73 15.18
C ALA A 474 0.03 21.76 14.37
N GLY A 475 0.18 23.03 14.72
CA GLY A 475 -0.53 24.16 14.14
C GLY A 475 0.30 24.91 13.11
N VAL A 476 -0.34 25.83 12.38
CA VAL A 476 0.37 26.76 11.48
C VAL A 476 1.33 27.67 12.27
N SER A 477 1.03 27.93 13.54
CA SER A 477 1.91 28.63 14.48
C SER A 477 3.26 27.93 14.67
N ASP A 478 3.29 26.60 14.60
CA ASP A 478 4.49 25.80 14.85
C ASP A 478 5.43 25.79 13.64
N LEU A 479 4.92 26.16 12.45
CA LEU A 479 5.71 26.26 11.22
C LEU A 479 6.88 27.23 11.38
N TRP A 480 6.68 28.34 12.10
CA TRP A 480 7.75 29.30 12.36
C TRP A 480 8.85 28.72 13.24
N GLY A 481 8.50 27.85 14.19
CA GLY A 481 9.46 27.08 14.99
C GLY A 481 10.31 26.15 14.12
N TYR A 482 9.67 25.43 13.18
CA TYR A 482 10.38 24.55 12.24
C TYR A 482 11.31 25.33 11.31
N VAL A 483 10.85 26.47 10.78
CA VAL A 483 11.68 27.34 9.92
C VAL A 483 12.95 27.76 10.65
N LYS A 484 12.83 28.23 11.89
CA LYS A 484 14.00 28.62 12.69
C LYS A 484 14.94 27.44 12.95
N ALA A 485 14.41 26.28 13.36
CA ALA A 485 15.20 25.10 13.68
C ALA A 485 15.97 24.53 12.49
N VAL A 486 15.32 24.46 11.32
CA VAL A 486 15.96 24.01 10.07
C VAL A 486 17.00 25.02 9.59
N THR A 487 16.71 26.31 9.68
CA THR A 487 17.66 27.37 9.30
C THR A 487 18.90 27.34 10.20
N ALA A 488 18.71 27.30 11.53
CA ALA A 488 19.82 27.25 12.48
C ALA A 488 20.69 25.99 12.28
N GLY A 489 20.05 24.83 12.11
CA GLY A 489 20.75 23.55 11.86
C GLY A 489 21.55 23.58 10.56
N THR A 490 20.98 24.10 9.48
CA THR A 490 21.66 24.22 8.18
C THR A 490 22.84 25.19 8.26
N VAL A 491 22.66 26.36 8.89
CA VAL A 491 23.75 27.35 9.06
C VAL A 491 24.87 26.78 9.91
N LEU A 492 24.55 26.12 11.03
CA LEU A 492 25.55 25.46 11.87
C LEU A 492 26.32 24.38 11.11
N ALA A 493 25.63 23.56 10.30
CA ALA A 493 26.28 22.58 9.44
C ALA A 493 27.21 23.22 8.40
N ILE A 494 26.79 24.31 7.76
CA ILE A 494 27.64 25.09 6.84
C ILE A 494 28.89 25.59 7.56
N LEU A 495 28.74 26.18 8.75
CA LEU A 495 29.88 26.73 9.51
C LEU A 495 30.86 25.63 9.94
N LEU A 496 30.37 24.49 10.43
CA LEU A 496 31.25 23.37 10.79
C LEU A 496 31.94 22.76 9.57
N ILE A 497 31.25 22.63 8.44
CA ILE A 497 31.86 22.12 7.21
C ILE A 497 32.89 23.10 6.65
N LEU A 498 32.63 24.41 6.76
CA LEU A 498 33.62 25.45 6.45
C LEU A 498 34.85 25.33 7.34
N PHE A 499 34.65 25.14 8.64
CA PHE A 499 35.76 25.02 9.58
C PHE A 499 36.60 23.75 9.36
N LEU A 500 35.93 22.60 9.20
CA LEU A 500 36.58 21.28 9.10
C LEU A 500 37.19 21.02 7.71
N TYR A 501 36.51 21.41 6.64
CA TYR A 501 36.86 21.05 5.27
C TYR A 501 37.18 22.25 4.37
N ARG A 502 37.09 23.48 4.89
CA ARG A 502 37.34 24.74 4.14
C ARG A 502 36.51 24.88 2.85
N PHE A 503 35.38 24.19 2.76
CA PHE A 503 34.54 24.11 1.55
C PHE A 503 35.24 23.62 0.28
N VAL A 504 36.43 23.01 0.38
CA VAL A 504 37.13 22.47 -0.79
C VAL A 504 36.26 21.34 -1.38
N SER A 505 35.87 21.49 -2.65
CA SER A 505 34.99 20.55 -3.38
C SER A 505 33.52 20.50 -2.94
N PHE A 506 33.04 21.40 -2.07
CA PHE A 506 31.64 21.44 -1.63
C PHE A 506 30.81 22.47 -2.41
N SER A 507 29.70 22.02 -3.00
CA SER A 507 28.75 22.90 -3.66
C SER A 507 27.80 23.56 -2.66
N ARG A 508 27.91 24.89 -2.47
CA ARG A 508 27.03 25.69 -1.58
C ARG A 508 25.54 25.54 -1.91
N ALA A 509 25.21 25.36 -3.19
CA ALA A 509 23.83 25.14 -3.65
C ALA A 509 23.16 23.90 -3.00
N VAL A 510 23.92 22.87 -2.63
CA VAL A 510 23.36 21.66 -1.99
C VAL A 510 22.71 22.00 -0.65
N PHE A 511 23.29 22.91 0.14
CA PHE A 511 22.72 23.29 1.43
C PHE A 511 21.45 24.12 1.29
N VAL A 512 21.37 24.98 0.27
CA VAL A 512 20.16 25.76 -0.03
C VAL A 512 19.02 24.85 -0.46
N ILE A 513 19.31 23.90 -1.37
CA ILE A 513 18.32 22.90 -1.82
C ILE A 513 17.90 22.02 -0.63
N HIS A 514 18.86 21.56 0.19
CA HIS A 514 18.60 20.77 1.40
C HIS A 514 17.65 21.50 2.36
N TRP A 515 17.93 22.77 2.66
CA TRP A 515 17.10 23.60 3.53
C TRP A 515 15.65 23.65 3.05
N PHE A 516 15.45 23.89 1.75
CA PHE A 516 14.12 23.94 1.15
C PHE A 516 13.39 22.59 1.24
N PHE A 517 14.03 21.49 0.83
CA PHE A 517 13.43 20.15 0.87
C PHE A 517 13.14 19.69 2.30
N LEU A 518 14.05 19.95 3.24
CA LEU A 518 13.88 19.57 4.63
C LEU A 518 12.67 20.28 5.26
N LEU A 519 12.47 21.57 4.97
CA LEU A 519 11.28 22.30 5.42
C LEU A 519 9.98 21.67 4.90
N ILE A 520 9.93 21.33 3.62
CA ILE A 520 8.76 20.69 3.01
C ILE A 520 8.50 19.33 3.66
N LEU A 521 9.53 18.49 3.79
CA LEU A 521 9.41 17.15 4.36
C LEU A 521 8.95 17.18 5.82
N ILE A 522 9.50 18.09 6.64
CA ILE A 522 9.05 18.26 8.02
C ILE A 522 7.60 18.74 8.04
N ALA A 523 7.25 19.78 7.28
CA ALA A 523 5.87 20.26 7.22
C ALA A 523 4.91 19.14 6.83
N LEU A 524 5.19 18.39 5.76
CA LEU A 524 4.38 17.24 5.34
C LEU A 524 4.26 16.18 6.45
N SER A 525 5.36 15.85 7.12
CA SER A 525 5.33 14.86 8.22
C SER A 525 4.46 15.33 9.40
N ARG A 526 4.55 16.61 9.77
CA ARG A 526 3.87 17.18 10.93
C ARG A 526 2.38 17.45 10.67
N PHE A 527 2.04 17.88 9.46
CA PHE A 527 0.65 18.14 9.05
C PHE A 527 -0.05 16.91 8.44
N SER A 528 0.63 15.77 8.30
CA SER A 528 0.09 14.55 7.66
C SER A 528 -1.26 14.12 8.21
N PHE A 529 -1.40 14.01 9.53
CA PHE A 529 -2.65 13.60 10.17
C PHE A 529 -3.79 14.58 9.92
N ARG A 530 -3.49 15.89 9.99
CA ARG A 530 -4.48 16.95 9.75
C ARG A 530 -4.97 16.93 8.31
N PHE A 531 -4.08 16.76 7.33
CA PHE A 531 -4.47 16.66 5.92
C PHE A 531 -5.34 15.43 5.66
N ILE A 532 -5.03 14.30 6.30
CA ILE A 532 -5.85 13.09 6.19
C ILE A 532 -7.24 13.31 6.81
N ASP A 533 -7.32 13.91 8.01
CA ASP A 533 -8.59 14.19 8.68
C ASP A 533 -9.45 15.19 7.90
N GLU A 534 -8.88 16.32 7.43
CA GLU A 534 -9.59 17.31 6.61
C GLU A 534 -10.07 16.72 5.26
N GLY A 535 -9.26 15.83 4.65
CA GLY A 535 -9.61 15.13 3.41
C GLY A 535 -10.79 14.16 3.58
N LEU A 536 -10.84 13.44 4.69
CA LEU A 536 -11.90 12.48 5.01
C LEU A 536 -13.20 13.15 5.47
N GLN A 537 -13.10 14.31 6.15
CA GLN A 537 -14.27 15.08 6.60
C GLN A 537 -15.14 15.58 5.44
N ARG A 538 -14.55 15.94 4.29
CA ARG A 538 -15.31 16.40 3.10
C ARG A 538 -16.21 15.33 2.47
N GLY A 539 -15.98 14.05 2.78
CA GLY A 539 -16.74 12.93 2.21
C GLY A 539 -17.92 12.42 3.04
N ARG A 540 -18.15 12.98 4.25
CA ARG A 540 -19.10 12.41 5.22
C ARG A 540 -20.56 12.72 4.86
N ARG A 541 -21.33 11.65 4.63
CA ARG A 541 -22.76 11.71 4.29
C ARG A 541 -23.71 11.08 5.32
N GLY A 542 -23.21 10.37 6.33
CA GLY A 542 -24.01 9.71 7.37
C GLY A 542 -24.20 10.55 8.63
N GLY A 543 -25.24 10.26 9.41
CA GLY A 543 -25.64 10.98 10.63
C GLY A 543 -26.87 11.87 10.40
N ARG A 544 -27.60 12.13 11.48
CA ARG A 544 -28.83 12.94 11.46
C ARG A 544 -28.50 14.38 11.07
N ARG A 545 -29.23 14.92 10.09
CA ARG A 545 -28.95 16.26 9.56
C ARG A 545 -29.19 17.30 10.64
N THR A 546 -28.13 18.02 11.00
CA THR A 546 -28.09 18.91 12.15
C THR A 546 -27.78 20.34 11.71
N LEU A 547 -28.52 21.31 12.26
CA LEU A 547 -28.24 22.74 12.15
C LEU A 547 -27.65 23.25 13.47
N ILE A 548 -26.70 24.18 13.41
CA ILE A 548 -26.26 24.92 14.61
C ILE A 548 -26.87 26.31 14.57
N TYR A 549 -27.65 26.63 15.60
CA TYR A 549 -28.15 27.99 15.84
C TYR A 549 -27.09 28.76 16.65
N GLY A 550 -26.57 29.83 16.05
CA GLY A 550 -25.44 30.66 16.47
C GLY A 550 -24.16 30.29 15.72
N ALA A 551 -23.63 31.21 14.91
CA ALA A 551 -22.39 31.05 14.12
C ALA A 551 -21.16 31.68 14.81
N GLY A 552 -21.33 32.22 16.02
CA GLY A 552 -20.25 32.76 16.86
C GLY A 552 -19.30 31.69 17.42
N ILE A 553 -18.53 32.04 18.46
CA ILE A 553 -17.52 31.17 19.05
C ILE A 553 -18.12 29.84 19.56
N GLY A 554 -19.27 29.89 20.24
CA GLY A 554 -19.97 28.69 20.72
C GLY A 554 -20.36 27.76 19.58
N GLY A 555 -20.86 28.32 18.47
CA GLY A 555 -21.21 27.56 17.28
C GLY A 555 -20.02 26.89 16.62
N GLN A 556 -18.89 27.59 16.55
CA GLN A 556 -17.64 27.02 16.03
C GLN A 556 -17.09 25.91 16.95
N MET A 557 -17.28 26.01 18.27
CA MET A 557 -16.93 24.95 19.20
C MET A 557 -17.85 23.73 19.05
N ALA A 558 -19.17 23.94 18.93
CA ALA A 558 -20.13 22.87 18.65
C ALA A 558 -19.78 22.16 17.34
N GLN A 559 -19.51 22.91 16.27
CA GLN A 559 -19.10 22.35 14.98
C GLN A 559 -17.81 21.52 15.11
N ARG A 560 -16.81 22.02 15.86
CA ARG A 560 -15.58 21.27 16.08
C ARG A 560 -15.82 19.97 16.86
N GLU A 561 -16.70 19.99 17.86
CA GLU A 561 -17.08 18.79 18.60
C GLU A 561 -17.82 17.79 17.73
N LEU A 562 -18.75 18.24 16.86
CA LEU A 562 -19.43 17.37 15.90
C LEU A 562 -18.45 16.71 14.90
N ASP A 563 -17.44 17.45 14.45
CA ASP A 563 -16.45 16.90 13.51
C ASP A 563 -15.45 15.94 14.18
N THR A 564 -15.18 16.16 15.47
CA THR A 564 -14.19 15.39 16.25
C THR A 564 -14.82 14.15 16.90
N ASN A 565 -16.04 14.26 17.43
CA ASN A 565 -16.70 13.22 18.22
C ASN A 565 -17.68 12.40 17.39
N ARG A 566 -17.18 11.28 16.85
CA ARG A 566 -17.93 10.38 15.97
C ARG A 566 -19.10 9.66 16.65
N ASN A 567 -19.16 9.63 17.99
CA ASN A 567 -20.20 8.90 18.72
C ASN A 567 -21.54 9.65 18.74
N LEU A 568 -21.58 10.91 18.29
CA LEU A 568 -22.80 11.73 18.33
C LEU A 568 -23.80 11.37 17.22
N ASP A 569 -23.35 10.73 16.13
CA ASP A 569 -24.18 10.37 14.96
C ASP A 569 -24.96 11.56 14.35
N LEU A 570 -24.31 12.72 14.31
CA LEU A 570 -24.86 13.98 13.81
C LEU A 570 -24.06 14.50 12.60
N ARG A 571 -24.75 15.09 11.63
CA ARG A 571 -24.17 15.65 10.40
C ARG A 571 -24.51 17.12 10.27
N LEU A 572 -23.51 18.01 10.41
CA LEU A 572 -23.72 19.44 10.25
C LEU A 572 -24.07 19.81 8.80
N VAL A 573 -25.18 20.53 8.61
CA VAL A 573 -25.62 21.05 7.31
C VAL A 573 -25.23 22.52 7.13
N GLY A 574 -25.28 23.30 8.21
CA GLY A 574 -25.01 24.73 8.17
C GLY A 574 -25.24 25.40 9.52
N PHE A 575 -25.02 26.71 9.53
CA PHE A 575 -25.33 27.57 10.66
C PHE A 575 -26.60 28.39 10.39
N ILE A 576 -27.28 28.77 11.46
CA ILE A 576 -28.29 29.83 11.47
C ILE A 576 -27.81 30.89 12.45
N ASP A 577 -27.84 32.15 12.06
CA ASP A 577 -27.44 33.25 12.93
C ASP A 577 -28.36 34.44 12.65
N ASP A 578 -28.78 35.15 13.69
CA ASP A 578 -29.67 36.30 13.53
C ASP A 578 -28.93 37.53 12.99
N ASN A 579 -27.59 37.53 13.03
CA ASN A 579 -26.78 38.55 12.37
C ASN A 579 -26.85 38.41 10.84
N ARG A 580 -27.52 39.38 10.21
CA ARG A 580 -27.71 39.46 8.76
C ARG A 580 -26.39 39.55 7.98
N ASP A 581 -25.33 40.09 8.57
CA ASP A 581 -24.02 40.20 7.91
C ASP A 581 -23.37 38.84 7.63
N LEU A 582 -23.76 37.81 8.39
CA LEU A 582 -23.24 36.46 8.27
C LEU A 582 -24.01 35.63 7.23
N HIS A 583 -25.22 36.04 6.84
CA HIS A 583 -26.08 35.27 5.92
C HIS A 583 -25.41 35.08 4.56
N GLY A 584 -25.47 33.84 4.04
CA GLY A 584 -24.83 33.48 2.77
C GLY A 584 -23.30 33.34 2.83
N ARG A 585 -22.65 33.78 3.92
CA ARG A 585 -21.21 33.56 4.14
C ARG A 585 -20.95 32.14 4.65
N LYS A 586 -19.69 31.72 4.59
CA LYS A 586 -19.24 30.43 5.12
C LYS A 586 -18.47 30.63 6.43
N VAL A 587 -18.85 29.89 7.46
CA VAL A 587 -18.14 29.79 8.73
C VAL A 587 -17.56 28.39 8.85
N LYS A 588 -16.23 28.29 8.98
CA LYS A 588 -15.49 27.01 9.03
C LYS A 588 -15.87 26.02 7.90
N GLY A 589 -16.17 26.55 6.72
CA GLY A 589 -16.52 25.75 5.53
C GLY A 589 -18.02 25.47 5.35
N TYR A 590 -18.85 25.75 6.35
CA TYR A 590 -20.30 25.54 6.30
C TYR A 590 -21.05 26.86 6.06
N PRO A 591 -22.10 26.87 5.23
CA PRO A 591 -22.87 28.09 4.96
C PRO A 591 -23.72 28.51 6.16
N VAL A 592 -23.85 29.82 6.36
CA VAL A 592 -24.88 30.40 7.23
C VAL A 592 -26.13 30.57 6.38
N LEU A 593 -27.14 29.75 6.63
CA LEU A 593 -28.30 29.57 5.75
C LEU A 593 -29.36 30.68 5.89
N GLY A 594 -29.34 31.43 6.99
CA GLY A 594 -30.28 32.51 7.29
C GLY A 594 -30.40 32.76 8.79
N GLY A 595 -31.41 33.53 9.18
CA GLY A 595 -31.76 33.81 10.59
C GLY A 595 -32.92 32.96 11.09
N GLY A 596 -33.28 33.13 12.37
CA GLY A 596 -34.35 32.38 13.03
C GLY A 596 -35.71 32.48 12.35
N GLU A 597 -36.02 33.61 11.70
CA GLU A 597 -37.27 33.82 10.96
C GLU A 597 -37.47 32.84 9.80
N GLN A 598 -36.37 32.39 9.17
CA GLN A 598 -36.40 31.48 8.03
C GLN A 598 -36.22 30.01 8.42
N LEU A 599 -36.10 29.73 9.72
CA LEU A 599 -35.78 28.40 10.24
C LEU A 599 -36.72 27.33 9.70
N GLU A 600 -38.03 27.58 9.66
CA GLU A 600 -39.00 26.59 9.16
C GLU A 600 -38.71 26.17 7.71
N GLY A 601 -38.53 27.15 6.82
CA GLY A 601 -38.24 26.89 5.41
C GLY A 601 -36.91 26.15 5.25
N LEU A 602 -35.92 26.46 6.09
CA LEU A 602 -34.62 25.81 6.09
C LEU A 602 -34.67 24.37 6.59
N LEU A 603 -35.46 24.09 7.63
CA LEU A 603 -35.66 22.74 8.19
C LEU A 603 -36.26 21.79 7.15
N LYS A 604 -37.35 22.21 6.48
CA LYS A 604 -38.01 21.42 5.44
C LYS A 604 -37.14 21.27 4.20
N LYS A 605 -36.58 22.37 3.68
CA LYS A 605 -35.76 22.39 2.45
C LYS A 605 -34.52 21.49 2.55
N HIS A 606 -33.90 21.42 3.73
CA HIS A 606 -32.66 20.65 3.93
C HIS A 606 -32.88 19.31 4.66
N GLY A 607 -34.13 18.99 5.03
CA GLY A 607 -34.49 17.74 5.74
C GLY A 607 -33.75 17.61 7.07
N ILE A 608 -33.75 18.69 7.87
CA ILE A 608 -33.02 18.74 9.15
C ILE A 608 -33.80 17.96 10.20
N GLU A 609 -33.10 17.14 10.98
CA GLU A 609 -33.66 16.28 12.03
C GLU A 609 -33.29 16.77 13.44
N GLU A 610 -32.24 17.59 13.56
CA GLU A 610 -31.73 18.08 14.84
C GLU A 610 -31.23 19.54 14.74
N VAL A 611 -31.45 20.33 15.79
CA VAL A 611 -30.94 21.70 15.93
C VAL A 611 -30.16 21.80 17.23
N ILE A 612 -28.92 22.26 17.15
CA ILE A 612 -28.06 22.53 18.30
C ILE A 612 -27.99 24.02 18.52
N ILE A 613 -28.39 24.46 19.71
CA ILE A 613 -28.28 25.85 20.14
C ILE A 613 -26.92 26.02 20.81
N SER A 614 -26.15 27.00 20.34
CA SER A 614 -24.76 27.22 20.75
C SER A 614 -24.53 28.47 21.63
N PHE A 615 -25.60 29.18 21.98
CA PHE A 615 -25.52 30.37 22.84
C PHE A 615 -25.14 30.00 24.27
N ARG A 616 -24.22 30.78 24.85
CA ARG A 616 -23.86 30.70 26.28
C ARG A 616 -24.96 31.32 27.15
N ASP A 617 -25.41 32.51 26.75
CA ASP A 617 -26.44 33.29 27.45
C ASP A 617 -27.79 33.13 26.72
N HIS A 618 -28.90 33.10 27.45
CA HIS A 618 -30.26 32.90 26.93
C HIS A 618 -30.51 31.59 26.15
N GLY A 619 -29.56 30.66 26.13
CA GLY A 619 -29.70 29.35 25.49
C GLY A 619 -30.92 28.53 25.93
N PRO A 620 -31.25 28.44 27.24
CA PRO A 620 -32.44 27.73 27.73
C PRO A 620 -33.76 28.38 27.30
N GLU A 621 -33.82 29.71 27.30
CA GLU A 621 -34.99 30.48 26.86
C GLU A 621 -35.23 30.29 25.36
N LYS A 622 -34.17 30.45 24.57
CA LYS A 622 -34.22 30.23 23.11
C LYS A 622 -34.57 28.79 22.76
N LYS A 623 -34.10 27.81 23.55
CA LYS A 623 -34.50 26.41 23.40
C LYS A 623 -36.00 26.25 23.54
N LYS A 624 -36.58 26.80 24.62
CA LYS A 624 -38.01 26.70 24.90
C LYS A 624 -38.86 27.42 23.84
N GLU A 625 -38.40 28.58 23.38
CA GLU A 625 -39.02 29.34 22.27
C GLU A 625 -39.04 28.50 20.98
N LEU A 626 -37.91 27.90 20.62
CA LEU A 626 -37.77 27.04 19.44
C LEU A 626 -38.62 25.77 19.55
N GLU A 627 -38.63 25.10 20.70
CA GLU A 627 -39.46 23.91 20.93
C GLU A 627 -40.96 24.24 20.79
N THR A 628 -41.39 25.40 21.31
CA THR A 628 -42.78 25.86 21.19
C THR A 628 -43.14 26.21 19.74
N LEU A 629 -42.26 26.90 19.03
CA LEU A 629 -42.43 27.24 17.61
C LEU A 629 -42.50 25.98 16.73
N LEU A 630 -41.69 24.96 17.01
CA LEU A 630 -41.69 23.72 16.25
C LEU A 630 -42.92 22.85 16.55
N GLN A 631 -43.34 22.79 17.82
CA GLN A 631 -44.55 22.06 18.24
C GLN A 631 -45.82 22.68 17.63
N SER A 632 -45.97 24.00 17.69
CA SER A 632 -47.13 24.70 17.10
C SER A 632 -47.26 24.50 15.58
N LYS A 633 -46.18 24.12 14.90
CA LYS A 633 -46.13 23.89 13.45
C LYS A 633 -46.06 22.41 13.05
N GLY A 634 -46.13 21.49 14.02
CA GLY A 634 -46.10 20.04 13.77
C GLY A 634 -44.79 19.52 13.17
N ILE A 635 -43.66 20.18 13.46
CA ILE A 635 -42.35 19.80 12.93
C ILE A 635 -41.59 18.97 13.98
N GLU A 636 -41.37 17.69 13.69
CA GLU A 636 -40.61 16.79 14.58
C GLU A 636 -39.10 16.96 14.38
N VAL A 637 -38.50 17.92 15.11
CA VAL A 637 -37.05 18.17 15.10
C VAL A 637 -36.54 18.19 16.55
N ARG A 638 -35.43 17.50 16.81
CA ARG A 638 -34.83 17.48 18.16
C ARG A 638 -34.06 18.78 18.41
N VAL A 639 -34.33 19.45 19.52
CA VAL A 639 -33.57 20.65 19.93
C VAL A 639 -32.65 20.31 21.10
N ARG A 640 -31.34 20.47 20.90
CA ARG A 640 -30.33 20.31 21.94
C ARG A 640 -29.67 21.63 22.27
N LEU A 641 -29.31 21.79 23.54
CA LEU A 641 -28.51 22.93 24.00
C LEU A 641 -27.08 22.45 24.25
N MET A 642 -26.11 23.13 23.65
CA MET A 642 -24.70 22.89 23.97
C MET A 642 -24.40 23.38 25.39
N ARG A 643 -23.81 22.53 26.22
CA ARG A 643 -23.26 22.92 27.53
C ARG A 643 -21.75 22.71 27.51
N LEU A 644 -21.01 23.78 27.81
CA LEU A 644 -19.57 23.71 28.07
C LEU A 644 -19.39 23.42 29.56
N VAL A 645 -18.92 22.21 29.87
CA VAL A 645 -18.47 21.86 31.22
C VAL A 645 -16.96 22.04 31.24
N ILE A 646 -16.49 23.06 31.96
CA ILE A 646 -15.06 23.22 32.26
C ILE A 646 -14.86 22.54 33.61
N SER A 647 -14.41 21.30 33.58
CA SER A 647 -14.04 20.53 34.78
C SER A 647 -12.58 20.73 35.13
#